data_AF-A0A2G6R2N5-F1
#
_entry.id   AF-A0A2G6R2N5-F1
#
_cell.length_a   1.000
_cell.length_b   1.000
_cell.length_c   1.000
_cell.angle_alpha   90.00
_cell.angle_beta   90.00
_cell.angle_gamma   90.00
#
_symmetry.space_group_name_H-M   'P 1'
#
loop_
_entity.id
_entity.type
_entity.pdbx_description
1 polymer ?
#
loop_
_entity_poly.entity_id
_entity_poly.type
_entity_poly.pdbx_seq_one_letter_code
_entity_poly.pdbx_strand_id
1 'polypeptide(L)'
;MPINPEKTKILLVEDAAVMRNIEIKTLKSLGFTNIVQAEDGAIGISRLKEIPDIDIVISDWNMPNKDGFELLEWIRTSDQWRNLPFIMATGQGDKKQQQKAADAGVSSFIAKPFDGPELKKKIDVALGLGDADAMEGEYQPSVCSASGKVTLRVSHIQITDHLVLGVLRHMIEKGDITPRFFELETVCRSGWNPIADDLEKGRVDAACVLAPIGMDLFSYNVPIRMILLAHKNGSIAIRNLQGDYTPPFNGFFKGKSFLIPHKLSIHHMLSHMFFKNMGLKSGMEEKKGYDVTFEVVPPIQMVDFMRSNEKTCGFMVAEPVGTKAIASGIAELQYLSGELWENHPCCIVAMQKGFIDQHPDAVHEFTQYLVKAGQFIENKPELAAEVAVDFLDPDRKLGLRVPLLKNVLTEKQGIKAGDLYPLIEDFEKMQRYMVDEMGVGSIIDLEQFIDIRFADAACQGRSRSSELHASESVVREILIRGTLQDTETNKAMLNKEGKYLTFRLQDQEYGIDISKVKEIIGMMDVRTIPNADNHVKGVINLRDKIIPIIDLRLKFGMEEAEYTERTCIIVLEMEVNGEDYYMGMVVDTVLEVLNLKSSEIEDTPSFGTPLDTRHILAMAKTQDGRIKILLDIDAILGYEAEKLEEL
;
A
#
# COMPACT_ATOMS: atom_id res chain seq x y z
N MET A 1 21.51 -22.05 -16.86
CA MET A 1 20.15 -22.54 -17.16
C MET A 1 19.20 -21.82 -16.24
N PRO A 2 18.01 -21.37 -16.66
CA PRO A 2 17.06 -20.75 -15.74
C PRO A 2 16.70 -21.72 -14.60
N ILE A 3 16.51 -21.21 -13.37
CA ILE A 3 15.95 -21.98 -12.25
C ILE A 3 14.63 -22.60 -12.69
N ASN A 4 14.37 -23.84 -12.26
CA ASN A 4 13.05 -24.43 -12.32
C ASN A 4 12.39 -24.25 -10.94
N PRO A 5 11.47 -23.27 -10.77
CA PRO A 5 10.90 -22.93 -9.47
C PRO A 5 10.20 -24.10 -8.78
N GLU A 6 9.55 -25.00 -9.55
CA GLU A 6 8.84 -26.15 -9.02
C GLU A 6 9.77 -27.21 -8.42
N LYS A 7 11.02 -27.26 -8.88
CA LYS A 7 12.03 -28.24 -8.42
C LYS A 7 12.92 -27.71 -7.30
N THR A 8 13.06 -26.39 -7.18
CA THR A 8 13.91 -25.76 -6.16
C THR A 8 13.30 -25.94 -4.76
N LYS A 9 14.04 -26.62 -3.88
CA LYS A 9 13.70 -26.84 -2.47
C LYS A 9 14.17 -25.69 -1.59
N ILE A 10 13.22 -24.95 -1.03
CA ILE A 10 13.49 -23.79 -0.18
C ILE A 10 13.22 -24.16 1.26
N LEU A 11 14.20 -23.96 2.16
CA LEU A 11 13.95 -23.95 3.60
C LEU A 11 13.65 -22.51 4.03
N LEU A 12 12.39 -22.24 4.39
CA LEU A 12 11.95 -20.97 4.96
C LEU A 12 11.91 -21.08 6.49
N VAL A 13 12.68 -20.22 7.17
CA VAL A 13 12.77 -20.17 8.63
C VAL A 13 12.24 -18.84 9.13
N GLU A 14 11.10 -18.84 9.82
CA GLU A 14 10.37 -17.64 10.27
C GLU A 14 9.49 -18.02 11.46
N ASP A 15 9.58 -17.30 12.58
CA ASP A 15 8.87 -17.62 13.82
C ASP A 15 7.45 -17.04 13.84
N ALA A 16 7.24 -15.88 13.22
CA ALA A 16 5.94 -15.25 13.08
C ALA A 16 5.09 -15.99 12.04
N ALA A 17 4.16 -16.83 12.51
CA ALA A 17 3.31 -17.65 11.63
C ALA A 17 2.56 -16.87 10.54
N VAL A 18 2.12 -15.64 10.85
CA VAL A 18 1.46 -14.75 9.87
C VAL A 18 2.44 -14.33 8.78
N MET A 19 3.64 -13.88 9.17
CA MET A 19 4.69 -13.49 8.24
C MET A 19 5.10 -14.68 7.36
N ARG A 20 5.33 -15.85 7.97
CA ARG A 20 5.66 -17.09 7.26
C ARG A 20 4.63 -17.43 6.19
N ASN A 21 3.34 -17.25 6.49
CA ASN A 21 2.27 -17.48 5.52
C ASN A 21 2.28 -16.48 4.36
N ILE A 22 2.56 -15.20 4.63
CA ILE A 22 2.71 -14.17 3.58
C ILE A 22 3.90 -14.50 2.69
N GLU A 23 5.05 -14.84 3.27
CA GLU A 23 6.27 -15.22 2.54
C GLU A 23 6.05 -16.48 1.69
N ILE A 24 5.34 -17.49 2.20
CA ILE A 24 4.95 -18.68 1.45
C ILE A 24 4.05 -18.32 0.26
N LYS A 25 3.07 -17.43 0.44
CA LYS A 25 2.21 -16.97 -0.67
C LYS A 25 3.03 -16.26 -1.73
N THR A 26 3.97 -15.42 -1.33
CA THR A 26 4.91 -14.73 -2.24
C THR A 26 5.80 -15.72 -2.98
N LEU A 27 6.34 -16.74 -2.32
CA LEU A 27 7.14 -17.79 -2.97
C LEU A 27 6.30 -18.59 -3.98
N LYS A 28 5.06 -18.94 -3.62
CA LYS A 28 4.15 -19.67 -4.50
C LYS A 28 3.74 -18.86 -5.74
N SER A 29 3.50 -17.57 -5.60
CA SER A 29 3.17 -16.70 -6.75
C SER A 29 4.33 -16.57 -7.74
N LEU A 30 5.57 -16.85 -7.31
CA LEU A 30 6.76 -16.94 -8.16
C LEU A 30 6.99 -18.35 -8.75
N GLY A 31 6.10 -19.30 -8.47
CA GLY A 31 6.19 -20.69 -8.92
C GLY A 31 6.96 -21.64 -8.00
N PHE A 32 7.48 -21.16 -6.86
CA PHE A 32 8.16 -22.03 -5.89
C PHE A 32 7.13 -22.81 -5.06
N THR A 33 6.98 -24.10 -5.34
CA THR A 33 6.00 -24.97 -4.67
C THR A 33 6.62 -25.87 -3.60
N ASN A 34 7.94 -26.08 -3.62
CA ASN A 34 8.66 -26.97 -2.72
C ASN A 34 9.28 -26.23 -1.53
N ILE A 35 8.42 -25.84 -0.58
CA ILE A 35 8.79 -25.01 0.58
C ILE A 35 8.76 -25.85 1.86
N VAL A 36 9.91 -26.02 2.48
CA VAL A 36 10.09 -26.61 3.81
C VAL A 36 10.05 -25.49 4.84
N GLN A 37 9.28 -25.67 5.91
CA GLN A 37 9.08 -24.64 6.94
C GLN A 37 9.81 -25.01 8.23
N ALA A 38 10.30 -23.99 8.91
CA ALA A 38 10.81 -24.05 10.27
C ALA A 38 10.46 -22.77 11.04
N GLU A 39 10.18 -22.90 12.34
CA GLU A 39 9.81 -21.79 13.22
C GLU A 39 11.01 -21.11 13.88
N ASP A 40 12.19 -21.74 13.90
CA ASP A 40 13.42 -21.15 14.41
C ASP A 40 14.65 -21.85 13.82
N GLY A 41 15.85 -21.34 14.13
CA GLY A 41 17.10 -21.91 13.64
C GLY A 41 17.38 -23.33 14.13
N ALA A 42 16.86 -23.74 15.30
CA ALA A 42 17.06 -25.10 15.82
C ALA A 42 16.21 -26.12 15.03
N ILE A 43 14.98 -25.74 14.69
CA ILE A 43 14.12 -26.51 13.80
C ILE A 43 14.70 -26.49 12.39
N GLY A 44 15.20 -25.36 11.91
CA GLY A 44 15.89 -25.25 10.61
C GLY A 44 17.06 -26.23 10.48
N ILE A 45 17.91 -26.35 11.52
CA ILE A 45 18.97 -27.36 11.59
C ILE A 45 18.41 -28.79 11.50
N SER A 46 17.32 -29.06 12.20
CA SER A 46 16.67 -30.37 12.18
C SER A 46 16.13 -30.71 10.79
N ARG A 47 15.52 -29.73 10.11
CA ARG A 47 15.04 -29.86 8.72
C ARG A 47 16.17 -30.12 7.73
N LEU A 48 17.31 -29.43 7.85
CA LEU A 48 18.47 -29.69 6.99
C LEU A 48 19.02 -31.12 7.14
N LYS A 49 18.95 -31.69 8.35
CA LYS A 49 19.35 -33.09 8.60
C LYS A 49 18.34 -34.10 8.04
N GLU A 50 17.04 -33.79 8.12
CA GLU A 50 15.96 -34.63 7.59
C GLU A 50 15.90 -34.61 6.05
N ILE A 51 16.16 -33.43 5.47
CA ILE A 51 16.03 -33.14 4.03
C ILE A 51 17.39 -32.60 3.56
N PRO A 52 18.34 -33.49 3.20
CA PRO A 52 19.71 -33.09 2.91
C PRO A 52 19.87 -32.35 1.57
N ASP A 53 18.87 -32.36 0.70
CA ASP A 53 18.87 -31.81 -0.65
C ASP A 53 18.13 -30.46 -0.77
N ILE A 54 18.14 -29.64 0.30
CA ILE A 54 17.69 -28.24 0.24
C ILE A 54 18.63 -27.45 -0.69
N ASP A 55 18.05 -26.65 -1.60
CA ASP A 55 18.80 -25.83 -2.56
C ASP A 55 19.15 -24.45 -2.01
N ILE A 56 18.31 -23.89 -1.13
CA ILE A 56 18.48 -22.55 -0.56
C ILE A 56 17.77 -22.41 0.78
N VAL A 57 18.36 -21.64 1.69
CA VAL A 57 17.74 -21.22 2.96
C VAL A 57 17.34 -19.75 2.86
N ILE A 58 16.13 -19.44 3.28
CA ILE A 58 15.65 -18.08 3.52
C ILE A 58 15.28 -18.03 5.00
N SER A 59 15.97 -17.20 5.78
CA SER A 59 15.82 -17.18 7.24
C SER A 59 15.54 -15.78 7.72
N ASP A 60 14.59 -15.63 8.64
CA ASP A 60 14.54 -14.48 9.51
C ASP A 60 15.85 -14.34 10.29
N TRP A 61 16.19 -13.10 10.66
CA TRP A 61 17.25 -12.83 11.60
C TRP A 61 16.81 -13.11 13.03
N ASN A 62 15.67 -12.57 13.48
CA ASN A 62 15.29 -12.46 14.88
C ASN A 62 14.29 -13.54 15.29
N MET A 63 14.78 -14.74 15.60
CA MET A 63 13.93 -15.85 16.04
C MET A 63 14.24 -16.27 17.48
N PRO A 64 13.27 -16.85 18.21
CA PRO A 64 13.52 -17.45 19.52
C PRO A 64 14.44 -18.67 19.40
N ASN A 65 15.03 -19.08 20.54
CA ASN A 65 15.91 -20.25 20.68
C ASN A 65 17.25 -20.16 19.93
N LYS A 66 17.22 -20.16 18.60
CA LYS A 66 18.40 -20.01 17.73
C LYS A 66 18.04 -19.05 16.60
N ASP A 67 18.76 -17.92 16.56
CA ASP A 67 18.49 -16.86 15.61
C ASP A 67 19.02 -17.20 14.20
N GLY A 68 18.71 -16.36 13.20
CA GLY A 68 19.12 -16.58 11.81
C GLY A 68 20.63 -16.53 11.61
N PHE A 69 21.32 -15.66 12.35
CA PHE A 69 22.77 -15.52 12.27
C PHE A 69 23.46 -16.77 12.85
N GLU A 70 22.98 -17.25 13.99
CA GLU A 70 23.42 -18.48 14.62
C GLU A 70 23.13 -19.72 13.75
N LEU A 71 22.05 -19.71 12.95
CA LEU A 71 21.79 -20.73 11.94
C LEU A 71 22.80 -20.64 10.78
N LEU A 72 23.08 -19.44 10.27
CA LEU A 72 24.08 -19.21 9.22
C LEU A 72 25.46 -19.70 9.64
N GLU A 73 25.93 -19.33 10.85
CA GLU A 73 27.23 -19.80 11.39
C GLU A 73 27.28 -21.33 11.46
N TRP A 74 26.19 -21.96 11.90
CA TRP A 74 26.12 -23.43 11.94
C TRP A 74 26.20 -24.06 10.55
N ILE A 75 25.49 -23.50 9.56
CA ILE A 75 25.55 -23.97 8.17
C ILE A 75 26.97 -23.84 7.61
N ARG A 76 27.63 -22.72 7.85
CA ARG A 76 28.98 -22.42 7.33
C ARG A 76 30.07 -23.28 7.96
N THR A 77 29.85 -23.77 9.17
CA THR A 77 30.74 -24.71 9.87
C THR A 77 30.44 -26.19 9.58
N SER A 78 29.36 -26.51 8.86
CA SER A 78 29.01 -27.87 8.47
C SER A 78 29.76 -28.34 7.23
N ASP A 79 30.31 -29.56 7.25
CA ASP A 79 30.95 -30.18 6.09
C ASP A 79 30.00 -30.33 4.89
N GLN A 80 28.72 -30.60 5.16
CA GLN A 80 27.71 -30.87 4.12
C GLN A 80 27.11 -29.59 3.52
N TRP A 81 26.82 -28.57 4.35
CA TRP A 81 26.05 -27.39 3.93
C TRP A 81 26.85 -26.10 3.88
N ARG A 82 28.18 -26.12 4.06
CA ARG A 82 29.00 -24.89 4.07
C ARG A 82 28.78 -23.95 2.88
N ASN A 83 28.45 -24.50 1.72
CA ASN A 83 28.22 -23.73 0.48
C ASN A 83 26.73 -23.54 0.17
N LEU A 84 25.82 -23.97 1.04
CA LEU A 84 24.38 -23.83 0.84
C LEU A 84 24.02 -22.33 0.73
N PRO A 85 23.39 -21.91 -0.37
CA PRO A 85 22.89 -20.55 -0.52
C PRO A 85 22.01 -20.15 0.64
N PHE A 86 22.27 -18.96 1.20
CA PHE A 86 21.58 -18.45 2.38
C PHE A 86 21.18 -17.01 2.14
N ILE A 87 19.88 -16.75 2.13
CA ILE A 87 19.31 -15.41 2.11
C ILE A 87 18.90 -15.06 3.53
N MET A 88 19.49 -13.99 4.05
CA MET A 88 19.11 -13.45 5.34
C MET A 88 18.01 -12.41 5.15
N ALA A 89 16.86 -12.67 5.74
CA ALA A 89 15.76 -11.74 5.78
C ALA A 89 15.88 -10.88 7.05
N THR A 90 16.03 -9.57 6.89
CA THR A 90 16.36 -8.66 8.00
C THR A 90 15.25 -7.66 8.26
N GLY A 91 14.99 -7.37 9.54
CA GLY A 91 14.31 -6.15 9.96
C GLY A 91 15.09 -4.92 9.49
N GLN A 92 14.38 -3.94 8.94
CA GLN A 92 14.99 -2.85 8.15
C GLN A 92 16.01 -2.01 8.95
N GLY A 93 17.14 -1.67 8.31
CA GLY A 93 18.01 -0.56 8.71
C GLY A 93 19.20 -0.84 9.62
N ASP A 94 19.56 -2.10 9.92
CA ASP A 94 20.75 -2.38 10.73
C ASP A 94 21.97 -2.76 9.87
N LYS A 95 22.61 -1.74 9.27
CA LYS A 95 23.84 -1.91 8.46
C LYS A 95 24.94 -2.68 9.21
N LYS A 96 25.00 -2.58 10.55
CA LYS A 96 25.99 -3.31 11.36
C LYS A 96 25.69 -4.81 11.35
N GLN A 97 24.41 -5.20 11.43
CA GLN A 97 24.01 -6.61 11.31
C GLN A 97 24.26 -7.15 9.90
N GLN A 98 23.97 -6.36 8.87
CA GLN A 98 24.27 -6.74 7.48
C GLN A 98 25.76 -6.98 7.28
N GLN A 99 26.63 -6.10 7.77
CA GLN A 99 28.08 -6.34 7.70
C GLN A 99 28.49 -7.63 8.43
N LYS A 100 27.96 -7.86 9.64
CA LYS A 100 28.25 -9.06 10.43
C LYS A 100 27.89 -10.35 9.69
N ALA A 101 26.73 -10.41 9.04
CA ALA A 101 26.32 -11.58 8.26
C ALA A 101 27.06 -11.71 6.92
N ALA A 102 27.45 -10.59 6.30
CA ALA A 102 28.33 -10.61 5.13
C ALA A 102 29.68 -11.28 5.47
N ASP A 103 30.29 -10.91 6.60
CA ASP A 103 31.54 -11.50 7.08
C ASP A 103 31.39 -13.01 7.38
N ALA A 104 30.19 -13.47 7.75
CA ALA A 104 29.85 -14.87 7.97
C ALA A 104 29.54 -15.65 6.67
N GLY A 105 29.56 -15.00 5.50
CA GLY A 105 29.36 -15.65 4.19
C GLY A 105 27.90 -15.87 3.80
N VAL A 106 26.99 -14.99 4.21
CA VAL A 106 25.62 -14.95 3.66
C VAL A 106 25.64 -14.74 2.13
N SER A 107 24.68 -15.30 1.40
CA SER A 107 24.61 -15.16 -0.05
C SER A 107 23.92 -13.87 -0.50
N SER A 108 22.89 -13.43 0.23
CA SER A 108 22.21 -12.15 -0.01
C SER A 108 21.41 -11.73 1.22
N PHE A 109 21.05 -10.45 1.26
CA PHE A 109 20.05 -9.90 2.17
C PHE A 109 18.74 -9.65 1.44
N ILE A 110 17.65 -9.73 2.18
CA ILE A 110 16.34 -9.26 1.74
C ILE A 110 15.62 -8.55 2.89
N ALA A 111 14.97 -7.42 2.61
CA ALA A 111 14.27 -6.68 3.63
C ALA A 111 12.88 -7.27 3.87
N LYS A 112 12.46 -7.33 5.13
CA LYS A 112 11.15 -7.85 5.50
C LYS A 112 10.06 -6.76 5.60
N PRO A 113 8.81 -7.15 5.30
CA PRO A 113 8.42 -8.22 4.37
C PRO A 113 8.87 -7.88 2.94
N PHE A 114 9.14 -8.92 2.15
CA PHE A 114 9.69 -8.78 0.80
C PHE A 114 8.65 -8.91 -0.31
N ASP A 115 8.87 -8.18 -1.40
CA ASP A 115 8.07 -8.33 -2.62
C ASP A 115 8.57 -9.50 -3.49
N GLY A 116 7.66 -10.05 -4.30
CA GLY A 116 7.97 -11.19 -5.17
C GLY A 116 9.12 -10.93 -6.15
N PRO A 117 9.09 -9.84 -6.93
CA PRO A 117 10.18 -9.51 -7.85
C PRO A 117 11.57 -9.41 -7.20
N GLU A 118 11.68 -8.73 -6.05
CA GLU A 118 12.92 -8.60 -5.29
C GLU A 118 13.37 -9.97 -4.76
N LEU A 119 12.44 -10.72 -4.16
CA LEU A 119 12.72 -12.06 -3.65
C LEU A 119 13.24 -12.99 -4.75
N LYS A 120 12.56 -13.02 -5.90
CA LYS A 120 13.00 -13.80 -7.06
C LYS A 120 14.41 -13.41 -7.47
N LYS A 121 14.70 -12.11 -7.55
CA LYS A 121 16.03 -11.61 -7.90
C LYS A 121 17.08 -12.07 -6.88
N LYS A 122 16.80 -11.99 -5.57
CA LYS A 122 17.73 -12.45 -4.52
C LYS A 122 17.97 -13.95 -4.58
N ILE A 123 16.94 -14.75 -4.89
CA ILE A 123 17.05 -16.19 -5.11
C ILE A 123 17.92 -16.50 -6.34
N ASP A 124 17.67 -15.82 -7.47
CA ASP A 124 18.44 -16.00 -8.70
C ASP A 124 19.94 -15.71 -8.47
N VAL A 125 20.26 -14.63 -7.73
CA VAL A 125 21.64 -14.27 -7.36
C VAL A 125 22.26 -15.30 -6.41
N ALA A 126 21.54 -15.69 -5.36
CA ALA A 126 22.05 -16.64 -4.37
C ALA A 126 22.34 -18.03 -4.98
N LEU A 127 21.60 -18.42 -6.03
CA LEU A 127 21.78 -19.65 -6.79
C LEU A 127 22.78 -19.52 -7.95
N GLY A 128 23.41 -18.36 -8.13
CA GLY A 128 24.46 -18.15 -9.14
C GLY A 128 23.94 -17.99 -10.58
N LEU A 129 22.69 -17.53 -10.75
CA LEU A 129 22.03 -17.37 -12.06
C LEU A 129 21.87 -15.91 -12.51
N GLY A 130 22.61 -15.01 -11.88
CA GLY A 130 22.91 -13.66 -12.34
C GLY A 130 24.26 -13.24 -11.79
N ASP A 131 24.96 -12.32 -12.45
CA ASP A 131 26.13 -11.70 -11.80
C ASP A 131 25.65 -10.87 -10.61
N ALA A 132 26.29 -11.07 -9.46
CA ALA A 132 26.13 -10.16 -8.32
C ALA A 132 26.43 -8.71 -8.73
N ASP A 133 27.34 -8.52 -9.70
CA ASP A 133 27.77 -7.21 -10.22
C ASP A 133 27.02 -6.77 -11.51
N ALA A 134 26.67 -7.64 -12.45
CA ALA A 134 25.98 -7.24 -13.69
C ALA A 134 24.46 -7.05 -13.55
N MET A 135 23.92 -7.30 -12.34
CA MET A 135 22.48 -7.15 -12.04
C MET A 135 22.17 -6.01 -11.07
N GLU A 136 23.15 -5.20 -10.72
CA GLU A 136 22.95 -3.90 -10.10
C GLU A 136 23.30 -2.88 -11.16
N GLY A 137 22.30 -2.15 -11.68
CA GLY A 137 22.62 -1.02 -12.56
C GLY A 137 23.62 -0.14 -11.81
N GLU A 138 24.86 -0.09 -12.30
CA GLU A 138 25.84 0.92 -11.91
C GLU A 138 25.16 2.27 -11.98
N TYR A 139 25.62 3.24 -11.18
CA TYR A 139 25.30 4.64 -11.36
C TYR A 139 25.35 4.95 -12.86
N GLN A 140 24.20 5.10 -13.50
CA GLN A 140 24.13 5.59 -14.87
C GLN A 140 24.10 7.10 -14.72
N PRO A 141 25.19 7.82 -15.03
CA PRO A 141 25.17 9.26 -14.94
C PRO A 141 24.02 9.77 -15.81
N SER A 142 23.33 10.78 -15.33
CA SER A 142 22.31 11.46 -16.12
C SER A 142 22.88 11.86 -17.48
N VAL A 143 22.26 11.35 -18.54
CA VAL A 143 22.69 11.60 -19.92
C VAL A 143 21.92 12.80 -20.45
N CYS A 144 22.60 13.67 -21.21
CA CYS A 144 21.90 14.69 -21.97
C CYS A 144 21.15 14.00 -23.12
N SER A 145 19.83 14.21 -23.20
CA SER A 145 19.00 13.70 -24.28
C SER A 145 19.38 14.35 -25.62
N ALA A 146 18.83 13.83 -26.71
CA ALA A 146 18.99 14.42 -28.04
C ALA A 146 18.47 15.87 -28.12
N SER A 147 17.62 16.30 -27.17
CA SER A 147 17.12 17.68 -27.07
C SER A 147 18.08 18.62 -26.32
N GLY A 148 19.18 18.11 -25.76
CA GLY A 148 20.14 18.85 -24.96
C GLY A 148 19.74 19.04 -23.48
N LYS A 149 18.62 18.43 -23.05
CA LYS A 149 18.15 18.41 -21.66
C LYS A 149 18.76 17.27 -20.88
N VAL A 150 18.97 17.43 -19.58
CA VAL A 150 19.41 16.33 -18.72
C VAL A 150 18.23 15.43 -18.35
N THR A 151 18.37 14.11 -18.45
CA THR A 151 17.36 13.20 -17.87
C THR A 151 17.41 13.28 -16.35
N LEU A 152 16.26 13.50 -15.69
CA LEU A 152 16.12 13.53 -14.24
C LEU A 152 15.25 12.34 -13.82
N ARG A 153 15.87 11.30 -13.23
CA ARG A 153 15.14 10.13 -12.71
C ARG A 153 14.80 10.33 -11.25
N VAL A 154 13.51 10.18 -10.93
CA VAL A 154 12.97 10.37 -9.59
C VAL A 154 12.25 9.12 -9.13
N SER A 155 12.73 8.47 -8.08
CA SER A 155 12.01 7.32 -7.50
C SER A 155 10.92 7.72 -6.52
N HIS A 156 9.85 6.94 -6.47
CA HIS A 156 8.69 7.16 -5.62
C HIS A 156 7.97 5.83 -5.31
N ILE A 157 7.08 5.83 -4.33
CA ILE A 157 6.09 4.74 -4.08
C ILE A 157 4.64 5.23 -4.28
N GLN A 158 3.68 4.31 -4.21
CA GLN A 158 2.25 4.53 -4.48
C GLN A 158 1.48 5.10 -3.27
N ILE A 159 1.83 6.30 -2.82
CA ILE A 159 1.16 7.05 -1.74
C ILE A 159 0.91 8.51 -2.13
N THR A 160 -0.07 9.15 -1.50
CA THR A 160 -0.43 10.55 -1.78
C THR A 160 0.69 11.54 -1.41
N ASP A 161 1.56 11.19 -0.48
CA ASP A 161 2.76 11.98 -0.09
C ASP A 161 3.67 12.32 -1.29
N HIS A 162 3.61 11.52 -2.36
CA HIS A 162 4.42 11.69 -3.57
C HIS A 162 3.62 12.29 -4.74
N LEU A 163 2.36 12.69 -4.52
CA LEU A 163 1.47 13.15 -5.58
C LEU A 163 1.97 14.42 -6.28
N VAL A 164 2.78 15.25 -5.60
CA VAL A 164 3.43 16.41 -6.25
C VAL A 164 4.27 16.01 -7.47
N LEU A 165 4.92 14.84 -7.43
CA LEU A 165 5.66 14.29 -8.56
C LEU A 165 4.72 13.80 -9.68
N GLY A 166 3.63 13.13 -9.30
CA GLY A 166 2.62 12.65 -10.24
C GLY A 166 1.89 13.77 -10.97
N VAL A 167 1.52 14.83 -10.25
CA VAL A 167 0.92 16.04 -10.83
C VAL A 167 1.92 16.77 -11.73
N LEU A 168 3.18 16.90 -11.32
CA LEU A 168 4.22 17.46 -12.19
C LEU A 168 4.34 16.66 -13.51
N ARG A 169 4.45 15.34 -13.42
CA ARG A 169 4.50 14.45 -14.58
C ARG A 169 3.28 14.65 -15.48
N HIS A 170 2.08 14.67 -14.91
CA HIS A 170 0.84 14.90 -15.65
C HIS A 170 0.84 16.25 -16.38
N MET A 171 1.26 17.34 -15.71
CA MET A 171 1.34 18.68 -16.32
C MET A 171 2.35 18.73 -17.48
N ILE A 172 3.45 17.97 -17.40
CA ILE A 172 4.43 17.84 -18.49
C ILE A 172 3.82 17.06 -19.66
N GLU A 173 3.20 15.90 -19.40
CA GLU A 173 2.59 15.05 -20.42
C GLU A 173 1.42 15.75 -21.16
N LYS A 174 0.67 16.61 -20.48
CA LYS A 174 -0.39 17.45 -21.08
C LYS A 174 0.13 18.68 -21.82
N GLY A 175 1.41 19.04 -21.64
CA GLY A 175 2.02 20.24 -22.22
C GLY A 175 1.70 21.54 -21.47
N ASP A 176 1.11 21.48 -20.26
CA ASP A 176 0.88 22.63 -19.39
C ASP A 176 2.20 23.23 -18.86
N ILE A 177 3.22 22.38 -18.75
CA ILE A 177 4.59 22.71 -18.39
C ILE A 177 5.52 22.07 -19.41
N THR A 178 6.53 22.82 -19.87
CA THR A 178 7.60 22.27 -20.71
C THR A 178 8.93 22.63 -20.06
N PRO A 179 9.58 21.69 -19.34
CA PRO A 179 10.85 21.96 -18.71
C PRO A 179 11.91 22.31 -19.74
N ARG A 180 12.74 23.29 -19.43
CA ARG A 180 13.81 23.78 -20.30
C ARG A 180 15.10 23.00 -20.12
N PHE A 181 15.37 22.56 -18.90
CA PHE A 181 16.66 21.99 -18.54
C PHE A 181 16.64 20.47 -18.37
N PHE A 182 15.48 19.87 -18.09
CA PHE A 182 15.39 18.44 -17.82
C PHE A 182 14.28 17.70 -18.59
N GLU A 183 14.43 16.39 -18.69
CA GLU A 183 13.36 15.44 -19.05
C GLU A 183 13.06 14.58 -17.82
N LEU A 184 11.78 14.48 -17.43
CA LEU A 184 11.39 13.78 -16.20
C LEU A 184 11.13 12.30 -16.47
N GLU A 185 11.77 11.44 -15.67
CA GLU A 185 11.47 10.02 -15.61
C GLU A 185 11.12 9.64 -14.16
N THR A 186 9.99 8.95 -13.96
CA THR A 186 9.55 8.52 -12.62
C THR A 186 9.72 7.02 -12.47
N VAL A 187 10.32 6.58 -11.36
CA VAL A 187 10.59 5.17 -11.07
C VAL A 187 9.78 4.71 -9.86
N CYS A 188 8.69 3.98 -10.09
CA CYS A 188 7.86 3.45 -9.01
C CYS A 188 8.54 2.26 -8.33
N ARG A 189 8.59 2.27 -7.00
CA ARG A 189 9.12 1.20 -6.15
C ARG A 189 8.04 0.63 -5.23
N SER A 190 8.27 -0.60 -4.79
CA SER A 190 7.36 -1.38 -3.93
C SER A 190 7.33 -0.90 -2.47
N GLY A 191 8.37 -0.19 -2.01
CA GLY A 191 8.49 0.27 -0.63
C GLY A 191 9.73 1.12 -0.38
N TRP A 192 10.03 1.35 0.89
CA TRP A 192 11.08 2.29 1.30
C TRP A 192 12.51 1.79 1.12
N ASN A 193 12.78 0.49 1.27
CA ASN A 193 14.15 -0.02 1.13
C ASN A 193 14.66 0.08 -0.31
N PRO A 194 13.87 -0.27 -1.36
CA PRO A 194 14.29 -0.02 -2.73
C PRO A 194 14.55 1.47 -3.03
N ILE A 195 13.78 2.39 -2.42
CA ILE A 195 14.04 3.83 -2.53
C ILE A 195 15.39 4.21 -1.89
N ALA A 196 15.65 3.69 -0.68
CA ALA A 196 16.91 3.94 0.02
C ALA A 196 18.11 3.40 -0.77
N ASP A 197 17.99 2.19 -1.33
CA ASP A 197 19.00 1.54 -2.16
C ASP A 197 19.25 2.30 -3.48
N ASP A 198 18.19 2.83 -4.12
CA ASP A 198 18.30 3.69 -5.29
C ASP A 198 19.16 4.94 -5.01
N LEU A 199 18.95 5.60 -3.86
CA LEU A 199 19.74 6.76 -3.44
C LEU A 199 21.16 6.38 -3.03
N GLU A 200 21.32 5.31 -2.25
CA GLU A 200 22.62 4.85 -1.77
C GLU A 200 23.57 4.49 -2.92
N LYS A 201 23.04 3.81 -3.94
CA LYS A 201 23.81 3.35 -5.11
C LYS A 201 23.82 4.36 -6.27
N GLY A 202 23.11 5.48 -6.16
CA GLY A 202 23.01 6.46 -7.23
C GLY A 202 22.26 5.95 -8.47
N ARG A 203 21.32 5.01 -8.33
CA ARG A 203 20.53 4.52 -9.47
C ARG A 203 19.57 5.57 -10.02
N VAL A 204 19.21 6.52 -9.16
CA VAL A 204 18.35 7.67 -9.48
C VAL A 204 19.04 8.95 -9.07
N ASP A 205 18.61 10.03 -9.71
CA ASP A 205 19.13 11.36 -9.47
C ASP A 205 18.44 11.99 -8.26
N ALA A 206 17.14 11.72 -8.08
CA ALA A 206 16.35 12.12 -6.91
C ALA A 206 15.41 11.01 -6.43
N ALA A 207 14.88 11.17 -5.21
CA ALA A 207 13.81 10.34 -4.70
C ALA A 207 12.88 11.12 -3.76
N CYS A 208 11.60 10.78 -3.81
CA CYS A 208 10.68 11.06 -2.71
C CYS A 208 10.85 9.96 -1.64
N VAL A 209 11.36 10.34 -0.47
CA VAL A 209 11.75 9.39 0.59
C VAL A 209 11.38 9.93 1.96
N LEU A 210 11.14 9.05 2.94
CA LEU A 210 10.95 9.44 4.34
C LEU A 210 12.16 10.25 4.85
N ALA A 211 11.90 11.38 5.50
CA ALA A 211 12.93 12.25 6.09
C ALA A 211 13.95 11.47 6.94
N PRO A 212 13.54 10.62 7.92
CA PRO A 212 14.51 9.87 8.71
C PRO A 212 15.40 8.92 7.91
N ILE A 213 14.90 8.34 6.80
CA ILE A 213 15.73 7.50 5.92
C ILE A 213 16.76 8.34 5.19
N GLY A 214 16.36 9.49 4.62
CA GLY A 214 17.31 10.40 3.97
C GLY A 214 18.39 10.91 4.92
N MET A 215 18.02 11.20 6.17
CA MET A 215 18.95 11.60 7.23
C MET A 215 19.91 10.47 7.61
N ASP A 216 19.41 9.24 7.74
CA ASP A 216 20.23 8.08 8.05
C ASP A 216 21.25 7.79 6.93
N LEU A 217 20.81 7.79 5.66
CA LEU A 217 21.71 7.66 4.50
C LEU A 217 22.81 8.72 4.51
N PHE A 218 22.45 9.98 4.78
CA PHE A 218 23.42 11.08 4.89
C PHE A 218 24.42 10.85 6.04
N SER A 219 23.98 10.33 7.18
CA SER A 219 24.86 9.99 8.32
C SER A 219 25.90 8.91 7.96
N TYR A 220 25.61 8.07 6.97
CA TYR A 220 26.53 7.08 6.40
C TYR A 220 27.32 7.61 5.18
N ASN A 221 27.40 8.93 4.99
CA ASN A 221 28.13 9.60 3.91
C ASN A 221 27.63 9.31 2.49
N VAL A 222 26.35 8.90 2.34
CA VAL A 222 25.73 8.87 1.00
C VAL A 222 25.66 10.32 0.50
N PRO A 223 26.15 10.63 -0.73
CA PRO A 223 26.34 11.99 -1.20
C PRO A 223 25.03 12.61 -1.70
N ILE A 224 24.03 12.73 -0.82
CA ILE A 224 22.72 13.32 -1.12
C ILE A 224 22.50 14.64 -0.38
N ARG A 225 21.56 15.44 -0.85
CA ARG A 225 21.01 16.63 -0.18
C ARG A 225 19.51 16.65 -0.31
N MET A 226 18.84 17.21 0.68
CA MET A 226 17.42 17.52 0.61
C MET A 226 17.22 18.89 -0.02
N ILE A 227 16.33 19.02 -1.01
CA ILE A 227 16.04 20.29 -1.70
C ILE A 227 14.67 20.89 -1.37
N LEU A 228 13.70 20.06 -0.95
CA LEU A 228 12.32 20.45 -0.73
C LEU A 228 11.59 19.38 0.12
N LEU A 229 10.50 19.74 0.80
CA LEU A 229 9.52 18.73 1.25
C LEU A 229 8.74 18.19 0.05
N ALA A 230 8.32 16.93 0.11
CA ALA A 230 7.33 16.42 -0.84
C ALA A 230 5.89 16.82 -0.43
N HIS A 231 5.64 16.93 0.87
CA HIS A 231 4.38 17.35 1.47
C HIS A 231 4.58 17.67 2.97
N LYS A 232 3.52 18.13 3.63
CA LYS A 232 3.36 18.18 5.09
C LYS A 232 2.15 17.34 5.51
N ASN A 233 2.09 16.90 6.78
CA ASN A 233 1.03 16.01 7.29
C ASN A 233 0.86 14.75 6.42
N GLY A 234 -0.36 14.25 6.23
CA GLY A 234 -0.68 13.21 5.23
C GLY A 234 -0.69 11.77 5.73
N SER A 235 -0.31 11.54 6.99
CA SER A 235 -0.42 10.22 7.60
C SER A 235 -1.71 10.07 8.42
N ILE A 236 -2.25 8.87 8.40
CA ILE A 236 -3.44 8.44 9.14
C ILE A 236 -3.08 7.29 10.06
N ALA A 237 -3.58 7.34 11.30
CA ALA A 237 -3.60 6.21 12.21
C ALA A 237 -5.02 5.64 12.24
N ILE A 238 -5.13 4.34 12.00
CA ILE A 238 -6.40 3.61 12.05
C ILE A 238 -6.36 2.58 13.18
N ARG A 239 -7.55 2.25 13.67
CA ARG A 239 -7.80 1.19 14.64
C ARG A 239 -8.48 0.01 13.95
N ASN A 240 -8.06 -1.20 14.27
CA ASN A 240 -8.74 -2.42 13.85
C ASN A 240 -10.12 -2.51 14.54
N LEU A 241 -11.17 -2.80 13.79
CA LEU A 241 -12.53 -2.98 14.33
C LEU A 241 -12.68 -4.23 15.21
N GLN A 242 -11.72 -5.15 15.17
CA GLN A 242 -11.74 -6.35 16.00
C GLN A 242 -11.37 -6.05 17.46
N GLY A 243 -12.33 -6.30 18.36
CA GLY A 243 -12.18 -6.20 19.81
C GLY A 243 -12.91 -5.01 20.43
N ASP A 244 -13.03 -5.00 21.76
CA ASP A 244 -13.79 -3.97 22.47
C ASP A 244 -12.98 -2.68 22.66
N TYR A 245 -13.42 -1.59 22.03
CA TYR A 245 -12.86 -0.26 22.22
C TYR A 245 -13.76 0.57 23.14
N THR A 246 -13.58 0.40 24.45
CA THR A 246 -14.30 1.17 25.48
C THR A 246 -13.34 1.70 26.54
N PRO A 247 -13.70 2.77 27.27
CA PRO A 247 -12.91 3.24 28.40
C PRO A 247 -12.70 2.14 29.46
N PRO A 248 -11.47 1.92 29.97
CA PRO A 248 -10.24 2.62 29.62
C PRO A 248 -9.59 2.10 28.33
N PHE A 249 -9.44 2.98 27.33
CA PHE A 249 -9.00 2.64 25.97
C PHE A 249 -7.63 1.97 25.87
N ASN A 250 -6.75 2.20 26.84
CA ASN A 250 -5.42 1.59 26.88
C ASN A 250 -5.47 0.06 26.91
N GLY A 251 -6.56 -0.53 27.43
CA GLY A 251 -6.79 -1.97 27.44
C GLY A 251 -6.91 -2.56 26.04
N PHE A 252 -7.42 -1.78 25.07
CA PHE A 252 -7.55 -2.23 23.69
C PHE A 252 -6.19 -2.50 23.03
N PHE A 253 -5.17 -1.68 23.35
CA PHE A 253 -3.85 -1.74 22.72
C PHE A 253 -2.87 -2.67 23.45
N LYS A 254 -3.07 -2.93 24.74
CA LYS A 254 -2.15 -3.75 25.55
C LYS A 254 -2.02 -5.17 25.03
N GLY A 255 -0.77 -5.63 24.88
CA GLY A 255 -0.43 -6.97 24.41
C GLY A 255 -0.66 -7.19 22.91
N LYS A 256 -0.94 -6.13 22.16
CA LYS A 256 -1.19 -6.15 20.71
C LYS A 256 -0.05 -5.48 19.95
N SER A 257 -0.03 -5.69 18.63
CA SER A 257 0.91 -5.03 17.73
C SER A 257 0.27 -3.90 16.94
N PHE A 258 1.08 -2.91 16.58
CA PHE A 258 0.67 -1.74 15.80
C PHE A 258 1.63 -1.56 14.62
N LEU A 259 1.11 -1.54 13.39
CA LEU A 259 1.97 -1.54 12.21
C LEU A 259 2.47 -0.14 11.87
N ILE A 260 3.71 -0.08 11.39
CA ILE A 260 4.37 1.13 10.89
C ILE A 260 5.08 0.81 9.57
N PRO A 261 5.28 1.79 8.67
CA PRO A 261 5.80 1.51 7.34
C PRO A 261 7.32 1.29 7.31
N HIS A 262 8.03 1.84 8.30
CA HIS A 262 9.48 1.72 8.45
C HIS A 262 9.89 2.15 9.87
N LYS A 263 10.96 1.56 10.43
CA LYS A 263 11.51 1.93 11.76
C LYS A 263 12.03 3.38 11.78
N LEU A 264 12.75 3.78 10.74
CA LEU A 264 13.12 5.17 10.46
C LEU A 264 11.95 5.90 9.78
N SER A 265 10.92 6.27 10.54
CA SER A 265 9.78 7.02 9.98
C SER A 265 9.12 7.94 10.99
N ILE A 266 8.50 9.00 10.49
CA ILE A 266 7.64 9.88 11.29
C ILE A 266 6.44 9.15 11.88
N HIS A 267 5.92 8.14 11.18
CA HIS A 267 4.83 7.27 11.61
C HIS A 267 5.18 6.53 12.91
N HIS A 268 6.40 5.98 12.98
CA HIS A 268 6.91 5.35 14.19
C HIS A 268 7.03 6.35 15.34
N MET A 269 7.59 7.53 15.05
CA MET A 269 7.78 8.59 16.04
C MET A 269 6.45 9.09 16.63
N LEU A 270 5.48 9.43 15.78
CA LEU A 270 4.17 9.93 16.19
C LEU A 270 3.34 8.84 16.90
N SER A 271 3.43 7.58 16.45
CA SER A 271 2.79 6.46 17.15
C SER A 271 3.41 6.23 18.52
N HIS A 272 4.73 6.33 18.65
CA HIS A 272 5.42 6.24 19.94
C HIS A 272 4.98 7.38 20.87
N MET A 273 4.90 8.62 20.38
CA MET A 273 4.37 9.77 21.14
C MET A 273 2.92 9.53 21.59
N PHE A 274 2.06 8.99 20.73
CA PHE A 274 0.67 8.68 21.04
C PHE A 274 0.56 7.67 22.18
N PHE A 275 1.25 6.53 22.07
CA PHE A 275 1.22 5.50 23.11
C PHE A 275 1.87 5.97 24.42
N LYS A 276 2.98 6.72 24.35
CA LYS A 276 3.63 7.31 25.53
C LYS A 276 2.67 8.23 26.29
N ASN A 277 1.97 9.11 25.59
CA ASN A 277 0.97 10.03 26.18
C ASN A 277 -0.33 9.32 26.61
N MET A 278 -0.54 8.07 26.21
CA MET A 278 -1.60 7.19 26.76
C MET A 278 -1.15 6.46 28.05
N GLY A 279 0.13 6.57 28.41
CA GLY A 279 0.73 5.83 29.52
C GLY A 279 1.08 4.38 29.17
N LEU A 280 1.26 4.07 27.88
CA LEU A 280 1.70 2.76 27.39
C LEU A 280 3.17 2.79 26.99
N LYS A 281 3.90 1.75 27.36
CA LYS A 281 5.29 1.55 26.91
C LYS A 281 5.28 0.83 25.57
N SER A 282 5.81 1.46 24.52
CA SER A 282 5.84 0.87 23.17
C SER A 282 7.28 0.70 22.65
N GLY A 283 7.47 -0.20 21.69
CA GLY A 283 8.75 -0.41 21.03
C GLY A 283 8.75 -1.57 20.03
N MET A 284 9.89 -1.80 19.38
CA MET A 284 10.06 -2.87 18.38
C MET A 284 10.09 -4.26 19.04
N GLU A 285 9.72 -5.31 18.30
CA GLU A 285 9.68 -6.72 18.74
C GLU A 285 10.97 -7.22 19.41
N GLU A 286 12.12 -6.65 19.04
CA GLU A 286 13.45 -7.04 19.51
C GLU A 286 13.65 -6.94 21.05
N LYS A 287 12.78 -6.24 21.80
CA LYS A 287 12.89 -6.11 23.27
C LYS A 287 11.63 -6.56 24.01
N LYS A 288 11.81 -7.35 25.06
CA LYS A 288 10.71 -7.80 25.95
C LYS A 288 10.20 -6.67 26.85
N GLY A 289 8.92 -6.74 27.21
CA GLY A 289 8.29 -5.87 28.22
C GLY A 289 7.76 -4.55 27.68
N TYR A 290 7.19 -4.56 26.47
CA TYR A 290 6.37 -3.50 25.92
C TYR A 290 4.88 -3.83 26.07
N ASP A 291 4.06 -2.80 26.31
CA ASP A 291 2.61 -2.89 26.29
C ASP A 291 2.07 -2.95 24.85
N VAL A 292 2.73 -2.26 23.91
CA VAL A 292 2.38 -2.26 22.48
C VAL A 292 3.65 -2.49 21.66
N THR A 293 3.59 -3.42 20.73
CA THR A 293 4.75 -3.76 19.90
C THR A 293 4.60 -3.20 18.49
N PHE A 294 5.65 -2.55 17.96
CA PHE A 294 5.67 -2.09 16.58
C PHE A 294 6.17 -3.18 15.64
N GLU A 295 5.41 -3.40 14.56
CA GLU A 295 5.77 -4.30 13.47
C GLU A 295 5.90 -3.50 12.17
N VAL A 296 6.93 -3.79 11.37
CA VAL A 296 7.20 -3.06 10.14
C VAL A 296 6.58 -3.76 8.95
N VAL A 297 5.67 -3.08 8.26
CA VAL A 297 4.96 -3.62 7.09
C VAL A 297 4.86 -2.53 6.01
N PRO A 298 5.22 -2.79 4.74
CA PRO A 298 5.07 -1.85 3.64
C PRO A 298 3.62 -1.39 3.52
N PRO A 299 3.38 -0.12 3.16
CA PRO A 299 2.03 0.46 3.11
C PRO A 299 1.00 -0.42 2.37
N ILE A 300 1.35 -0.94 1.20
CA ILE A 300 0.46 -1.74 0.36
C ILE A 300 0.07 -3.09 0.99
N GLN A 301 0.85 -3.61 1.94
CA GLN A 301 0.62 -4.91 2.60
C GLN A 301 -0.05 -4.78 3.97
N MET A 302 -0.12 -3.57 4.55
CA MET A 302 -0.62 -3.37 5.92
C MET A 302 -2.08 -3.83 6.11
N VAL A 303 -2.93 -3.57 5.12
CA VAL A 303 -4.36 -3.92 5.15
C VAL A 303 -4.54 -5.44 5.25
N ASP A 304 -3.85 -6.18 4.37
CA ASP A 304 -3.93 -7.65 4.34
C ASP A 304 -3.29 -8.27 5.58
N PHE A 305 -2.16 -7.71 6.03
CA PHE A 305 -1.49 -8.15 7.25
C PHE A 305 -2.45 -8.04 8.46
N MET A 306 -3.06 -6.87 8.66
CA MET A 306 -4.00 -6.63 9.74
C MET A 306 -5.24 -7.55 9.66
N ARG A 307 -5.77 -7.81 8.46
CA ARG A 307 -6.87 -8.77 8.26
C ARG A 307 -6.50 -10.19 8.70
N SER A 308 -5.24 -10.58 8.49
CA SER A 308 -4.74 -11.92 8.81
C SER A 308 -4.23 -12.08 10.25
N ASN A 309 -4.14 -11.00 11.03
CA ASN A 309 -3.56 -11.01 12.37
C ASN A 309 -4.48 -10.29 13.37
N GLU A 310 -5.28 -11.08 14.11
CA GLU A 310 -6.20 -10.55 15.14
C GLU A 310 -5.47 -9.81 16.28
N LYS A 311 -4.16 -10.03 16.46
CA LYS A 311 -3.36 -9.30 17.44
C LYS A 311 -2.93 -7.92 16.97
N THR A 312 -3.14 -7.57 15.70
CA THR A 312 -2.86 -6.24 15.18
C THR A 312 -3.98 -5.28 15.56
N CYS A 313 -3.68 -4.31 16.42
CA CYS A 313 -4.64 -3.32 16.93
C CYS A 313 -4.90 -2.15 15.98
N GLY A 314 -4.06 -1.99 14.95
CA GLY A 314 -4.15 -0.91 13.98
C GLY A 314 -2.82 -0.64 13.32
N PHE A 315 -2.75 0.45 12.55
CA PHE A 315 -1.52 0.90 11.93
C PHE A 315 -1.51 2.41 11.71
N MET A 316 -0.32 2.98 11.52
CA MET A 316 -0.14 4.36 11.06
C MET A 316 0.66 4.39 9.78
N VAL A 317 0.14 5.06 8.75
CA VAL A 317 0.72 5.05 7.39
C VAL A 317 0.31 6.30 6.61
N ALA A 318 1.00 6.60 5.51
CA ALA A 318 0.57 7.58 4.53
C ALA A 318 -0.74 7.19 3.84
N GLU A 319 -1.57 8.19 3.53
CA GLU A 319 -2.78 7.99 2.74
C GLU A 319 -2.43 7.61 1.27
N PRO A 320 -3.27 6.83 0.56
CA PRO A 320 -4.69 6.54 0.84
C PRO A 320 -4.96 5.23 1.61
N VAL A 321 -3.91 4.58 2.14
CA VAL A 321 -4.01 3.21 2.69
C VAL A 321 -5.00 3.12 3.86
N GLY A 322 -4.96 4.08 4.79
CA GLY A 322 -5.84 4.06 5.95
C GLY A 322 -7.28 4.40 5.61
N THR A 323 -7.53 5.43 4.79
CA THR A 323 -8.89 5.74 4.34
C THR A 323 -9.48 4.59 3.52
N LYS A 324 -8.66 3.89 2.71
CA LYS A 324 -9.10 2.66 2.03
C LYS A 324 -9.49 1.55 3.01
N ALA A 325 -8.72 1.34 4.07
CA ALA A 325 -9.08 0.36 5.11
C ALA A 325 -10.42 0.69 5.76
N ILE A 326 -10.65 1.96 6.12
CA ILE A 326 -11.91 2.45 6.69
C ILE A 326 -13.07 2.24 5.69
N ALA A 327 -12.87 2.64 4.44
CA ALA A 327 -13.85 2.47 3.37
C ALA A 327 -14.13 1.01 3.00
N SER A 328 -13.30 0.06 3.47
CA SER A 328 -13.54 -1.39 3.36
C SER A 328 -14.23 -2.01 4.58
N GLY A 329 -14.56 -1.21 5.60
CA GLY A 329 -15.29 -1.66 6.78
C GLY A 329 -14.49 -2.54 7.75
N ILE A 330 -13.15 -2.49 7.70
CA ILE A 330 -12.29 -3.30 8.61
C ILE A 330 -11.59 -2.46 9.69
N ALA A 331 -11.69 -1.14 9.59
CA ALA A 331 -10.97 -0.21 10.44
C ALA A 331 -11.74 1.08 10.66
N GLU A 332 -11.37 1.82 11.71
CA GLU A 332 -11.88 3.14 12.03
C GLU A 332 -10.72 4.14 12.15
N LEU A 333 -11.01 5.43 11.96
CA LEU A 333 -10.03 6.48 12.15
C LEU A 333 -9.66 6.58 13.64
N GLN A 334 -8.39 6.40 13.97
CA GLN A 334 -7.89 6.66 15.31
C GLN A 334 -7.46 8.13 15.45
N TYR A 335 -6.62 8.63 14.55
CA TYR A 335 -6.28 10.06 14.42
C TYR A 335 -5.60 10.34 13.09
N LEU A 336 -5.59 11.61 12.68
CA LEU A 336 -4.72 12.12 11.63
C LEU A 336 -3.44 12.67 12.27
N SER A 337 -2.32 12.49 11.58
CA SER A 337 -1.00 12.94 12.06
C SER A 337 -0.93 14.42 12.42
N GLY A 338 -1.64 15.28 11.67
CA GLY A 338 -1.77 16.72 11.95
C GLY A 338 -2.41 17.06 13.30
N GLU A 339 -3.13 16.12 13.92
CA GLU A 339 -3.67 16.28 15.28
C GLU A 339 -2.59 16.24 16.36
N LEU A 340 -1.52 15.47 16.13
CA LEU A 340 -0.39 15.36 17.05
C LEU A 340 0.69 16.39 16.71
N TRP A 341 0.95 16.63 15.43
CA TRP A 341 1.91 17.61 14.97
C TRP A 341 1.41 18.25 13.67
N GLU A 342 0.88 19.46 13.77
CA GLU A 342 0.37 20.18 12.60
C GLU A 342 1.53 20.68 11.72
N ASN A 343 1.41 20.46 10.41
CA ASN A 343 2.38 20.79 9.37
C ASN A 343 3.75 20.08 9.52
N HIS A 344 3.76 18.89 10.13
CA HIS A 344 5.00 18.13 10.34
C HIS A 344 5.66 17.68 9.01
N PRO A 345 7.00 17.59 8.95
CA PRO A 345 7.69 16.96 7.82
C PRO A 345 7.49 15.44 7.84
N CYS A 346 7.38 14.83 6.66
CA CYS A 346 7.29 13.38 6.46
C CYS A 346 8.19 12.94 5.31
N CYS A 347 7.74 13.02 4.07
CA CYS A 347 8.56 12.74 2.89
C CYS A 347 9.28 14.00 2.39
N ILE A 348 10.52 13.81 1.96
CA ILE A 348 11.40 14.83 1.41
C ILE A 348 11.74 14.51 -0.04
N VAL A 349 12.21 15.51 -0.77
CA VAL A 349 12.86 15.33 -2.06
C VAL A 349 14.38 15.32 -1.81
N ALA A 350 14.95 14.12 -1.74
CA ALA A 350 16.38 13.91 -1.61
C ALA A 350 17.00 13.74 -3.00
N MET A 351 18.17 14.32 -3.23
CA MET A 351 18.81 14.34 -4.54
C MET A 351 20.32 14.14 -4.45
N GLN A 352 20.89 13.49 -5.45
CA GLN A 352 22.33 13.28 -5.56
C GLN A 352 23.06 14.62 -5.62
N LYS A 353 24.02 14.82 -4.71
CA LYS A 353 24.86 16.02 -4.65
C LYS A 353 25.60 16.23 -5.98
N GLY A 354 26.06 15.16 -6.62
CA GLY A 354 26.70 15.22 -7.93
C GLY A 354 25.78 15.83 -9.00
N PHE A 355 24.49 15.48 -9.00
CA PHE A 355 23.50 16.06 -9.92
C PHE A 355 23.25 17.54 -9.59
N ILE A 356 23.14 17.89 -8.31
CA ILE A 356 22.99 19.29 -7.86
C ILE A 356 24.13 20.16 -8.38
N ASP A 357 25.36 19.70 -8.20
CA ASP A 357 26.55 20.47 -8.55
C ASP A 357 26.69 20.62 -10.07
N GLN A 358 26.32 19.59 -10.84
CA GLN A 358 26.46 19.58 -12.30
C GLN A 358 25.32 20.29 -13.04
N HIS A 359 24.11 20.27 -12.49
CA HIS A 359 22.89 20.73 -13.18
C HIS A 359 22.01 21.66 -12.32
N PRO A 360 22.56 22.71 -11.66
CA PRO A 360 21.82 23.55 -10.71
C PRO A 360 20.58 24.23 -11.32
N ASP A 361 20.62 24.60 -12.60
CA ASP A 361 19.47 25.20 -13.31
C ASP A 361 18.29 24.23 -13.44
N ALA A 362 18.57 22.94 -13.72
CA ALA A 362 17.55 21.90 -13.74
C ALA A 362 16.97 21.66 -12.34
N VAL A 363 17.79 21.75 -11.28
CA VAL A 363 17.30 21.62 -9.91
C VAL A 363 16.36 22.76 -9.53
N HIS A 364 16.75 24.00 -9.85
CA HIS A 364 15.90 25.16 -9.61
C HIS A 364 14.57 25.04 -10.34
N GLU A 365 14.59 24.70 -11.63
CA GLU A 365 13.39 24.53 -12.44
C GLU A 365 12.50 23.38 -11.90
N PHE A 366 13.10 22.23 -11.57
CA PHE A 366 12.38 21.08 -11.01
C PHE A 366 11.70 21.43 -9.69
N THR A 367 12.41 22.11 -8.80
CA THR A 367 11.90 22.54 -7.48
C THR A 367 10.73 23.51 -7.64
N GLN A 368 10.85 24.49 -8.54
CA GLN A 368 9.79 25.43 -8.86
C GLN A 368 8.54 24.72 -9.38
N TYR A 369 8.70 23.73 -10.26
CA TYR A 369 7.56 23.00 -10.80
C TYR A 369 6.93 22.04 -9.78
N LEU A 370 7.69 21.45 -8.85
CA LEU A 370 7.12 20.72 -7.73
C LEU A 370 6.25 21.61 -6.84
N VAL A 371 6.71 22.83 -6.52
CA VAL A 371 5.89 23.80 -5.78
C VAL A 371 4.62 24.16 -6.56
N LYS A 372 4.71 24.37 -7.87
CA LYS A 372 3.54 24.61 -8.73
C LYS A 372 2.58 23.42 -8.75
N ALA A 373 3.09 22.19 -8.77
CA ALA A 373 2.28 20.97 -8.67
C ALA A 373 1.59 20.88 -7.30
N GLY A 374 2.27 21.21 -6.20
CA GLY A 374 1.69 21.30 -4.87
C GLY A 374 0.55 22.32 -4.78
N GLN A 375 0.73 23.49 -5.41
CA GLN A 375 -0.34 24.49 -5.54
C GLN A 375 -1.50 24.00 -6.40
N PHE A 376 -1.25 23.20 -7.44
CA PHE A 376 -2.31 22.60 -8.23
C PHE A 376 -3.17 21.66 -7.37
N ILE A 377 -2.54 20.82 -6.54
CA ILE A 377 -3.25 19.92 -5.61
C ILE A 377 -4.14 20.71 -4.66
N GLU A 378 -3.61 21.77 -4.04
CA GLU A 378 -4.36 22.63 -3.09
C GLU A 378 -5.55 23.34 -3.76
N ASN A 379 -5.37 23.86 -4.98
CA ASN A 379 -6.39 24.66 -5.66
C ASN A 379 -7.41 23.84 -6.47
N LYS A 380 -7.07 22.61 -6.84
CA LYS A 380 -7.87 21.76 -7.74
C LYS A 380 -7.90 20.30 -7.25
N PRO A 381 -8.36 20.03 -6.02
CA PRO A 381 -8.30 18.70 -5.42
C PRO A 381 -9.07 17.63 -6.20
N GLU A 382 -10.17 17.99 -6.89
CA GLU A 382 -10.89 17.05 -7.76
C GLU A 382 -10.03 16.53 -8.91
N LEU A 383 -9.39 17.43 -9.66
CA LEU A 383 -8.53 17.06 -10.78
C LEU A 383 -7.26 16.36 -10.29
N ALA A 384 -6.71 16.80 -9.15
CA ALA A 384 -5.58 16.13 -8.53
C ALA A 384 -5.93 14.69 -8.09
N ALA A 385 -7.16 14.42 -7.66
CA ALA A 385 -7.61 13.07 -7.33
C ALA A 385 -7.71 12.17 -8.57
N GLU A 386 -8.13 12.70 -9.73
CA GLU A 386 -8.10 11.97 -11.01
C GLU A 386 -6.66 11.60 -11.39
N VAL A 387 -5.73 12.57 -11.32
CA VAL A 387 -4.30 12.32 -11.57
C VAL A 387 -3.73 11.30 -10.58
N ALA A 388 -4.14 11.37 -9.31
CA ALA A 388 -3.69 10.45 -8.28
C ALA A 388 -4.12 9.01 -8.55
N VAL A 389 -5.33 8.78 -9.07
CA VAL A 389 -5.79 7.44 -9.47
C VAL A 389 -4.86 6.85 -10.54
N ASP A 390 -4.53 7.61 -11.58
CA ASP A 390 -3.66 7.14 -12.67
C ASP A 390 -2.19 6.99 -12.27
N PHE A 391 -1.68 7.88 -11.42
CA PHE A 391 -0.27 7.87 -11.01
C PHE A 391 0.01 6.84 -9.91
N LEU A 392 -0.90 6.70 -8.94
CA LEU A 392 -0.72 5.80 -7.79
C LEU A 392 -1.23 4.39 -8.08
N ASP A 393 -2.16 4.22 -9.01
CA ASP A 393 -2.74 2.91 -9.35
C ASP A 393 -2.92 2.76 -10.87
N PRO A 394 -1.81 2.77 -11.65
CA PRO A 394 -1.86 2.74 -13.11
C PRO A 394 -2.51 1.45 -13.65
N ASP A 395 -2.27 0.33 -12.97
CA ASP A 395 -2.80 -0.99 -13.35
C ASP A 395 -4.16 -1.31 -12.70
N ARG A 396 -4.75 -0.38 -11.92
CA ARG A 396 -6.00 -0.56 -11.18
C ARG A 396 -6.02 -1.69 -10.12
N LYS A 397 -4.86 -2.23 -9.78
CA LYS A 397 -4.70 -3.32 -8.79
C LYS A 397 -4.94 -2.86 -7.35
N LEU A 398 -4.70 -1.59 -7.05
CA LEU A 398 -4.99 -1.04 -5.71
C LEU A 398 -6.47 -0.66 -5.56
N GLY A 399 -7.27 -0.65 -6.62
CA GLY A 399 -8.68 -0.29 -6.58
C GLY A 399 -8.93 1.15 -6.09
N LEU A 400 -8.00 2.08 -6.36
CA LEU A 400 -8.16 3.47 -5.92
C LEU A 400 -9.25 4.19 -6.73
N ARG A 401 -10.12 4.93 -6.03
CA ARG A 401 -11.23 5.67 -6.63
C ARG A 401 -11.07 7.18 -6.41
N VAL A 402 -11.52 7.96 -7.38
CA VAL A 402 -11.46 9.44 -7.33
C VAL A 402 -12.13 10.02 -6.08
N PRO A 403 -13.34 9.57 -5.64
CA PRO A 403 -13.96 10.08 -4.42
C PRO A 403 -13.13 9.87 -3.16
N LEU A 404 -12.49 8.70 -3.04
CA LEU A 404 -11.61 8.36 -1.93
C LEU A 404 -10.41 9.31 -1.89
N LEU A 405 -9.72 9.47 -3.03
CA LEU A 405 -8.56 10.35 -3.11
C LEU A 405 -8.94 11.83 -2.93
N LYS A 406 -10.10 12.24 -3.45
CA LYS A 406 -10.62 13.58 -3.20
C LYS A 406 -10.83 13.83 -1.70
N ASN A 407 -11.38 12.86 -0.97
CA ASN A 407 -11.54 12.97 0.48
C ASN A 407 -10.19 13.14 1.18
N VAL A 408 -9.20 12.31 0.82
CA VAL A 408 -7.83 12.41 1.35
C VAL A 408 -7.23 13.80 1.09
N LEU A 409 -7.37 14.33 -0.12
CA LEU A 409 -6.77 15.61 -0.51
C LEU A 409 -7.51 16.84 0.04
N THR A 410 -8.75 16.67 0.53
CA THR A 410 -9.57 17.75 1.09
C THR A 410 -9.70 17.69 2.62
N GLU A 411 -9.07 16.69 3.25
CA GLU A 411 -9.05 16.52 4.69
C GLU A 411 -8.25 17.63 5.38
N LYS A 412 -8.87 18.32 6.35
CA LYS A 412 -8.33 19.57 6.91
C LYS A 412 -6.99 19.37 7.63
N GLN A 413 -6.88 18.29 8.39
CA GLN A 413 -5.66 17.87 9.09
C GLN A 413 -4.89 16.80 8.30
N GLY A 414 -5.31 16.53 7.06
CA GLY A 414 -4.70 15.58 6.15
C GLY A 414 -3.50 16.17 5.42
N ILE A 415 -3.17 15.59 4.27
CA ILE A 415 -2.01 15.97 3.47
C ILE A 415 -2.08 17.43 3.01
N LYS A 416 -0.95 18.14 3.10
CA LYS A 416 -0.80 19.51 2.61
C LYS A 416 0.35 19.60 1.64
N ALA A 417 0.05 19.97 0.40
CA ALA A 417 1.04 20.14 -0.66
C ALA A 417 1.27 21.60 -1.06
N GLY A 418 0.46 22.55 -0.56
CA GLY A 418 0.55 23.97 -0.93
C GLY A 418 1.79 24.71 -0.41
N ASP A 419 2.36 24.26 0.70
CA ASP A 419 3.61 24.78 1.26
C ASP A 419 4.61 23.66 1.49
N LEU A 420 5.65 23.61 0.65
CA LEU A 420 6.68 22.59 0.64
C LEU A 420 8.00 23.08 1.26
N TYR A 421 8.00 24.25 1.90
CA TYR A 421 9.21 24.80 2.50
C TYR A 421 9.62 24.00 3.77
N PRO A 422 10.88 23.54 3.86
CA PRO A 422 11.37 22.82 5.03
C PRO A 422 11.81 23.77 6.16
N LEU A 423 11.35 23.50 7.39
CA LEU A 423 11.80 24.18 8.60
C LEU A 423 12.86 23.33 9.30
N ILE A 424 14.09 23.82 9.39
CA ILE A 424 15.22 23.09 9.99
C ILE A 424 14.91 22.68 11.43
N GLU A 425 14.19 23.53 12.17
CA GLU A 425 13.80 23.28 13.56
C GLU A 425 12.92 22.03 13.70
N ASP A 426 12.11 21.69 12.69
CA ASP A 426 11.28 20.50 12.71
C ASP A 426 12.09 19.22 12.51
N PHE A 427 13.12 19.27 11.66
CA PHE A 427 14.06 18.16 11.53
C PHE A 427 14.89 17.97 12.79
N GLU A 428 15.27 19.07 13.47
CA GLU A 428 15.96 19.01 14.77
C GLU A 428 15.07 18.34 15.83
N LYS A 429 13.80 18.75 15.96
CA LYS A 429 12.84 18.09 16.86
C LYS A 429 12.70 16.60 16.54
N MET A 430 12.58 16.25 15.26
CA MET A 430 12.44 14.88 14.79
C MET A 430 13.66 14.03 15.18
N GLN A 431 14.89 14.44 14.82
CA GLN A 431 16.08 13.65 15.13
C GLN A 431 16.36 13.55 16.63
N ARG A 432 16.10 14.62 17.40
CA ARG A 432 16.22 14.61 18.86
C ARG A 432 15.29 13.60 19.48
N TYR A 433 14.01 13.63 19.12
CA TYR A 433 13.06 12.68 19.69
C TYR A 433 13.41 11.23 19.29
N MET A 434 13.68 10.99 18.00
CA MET A 434 14.00 9.63 17.53
C MET A 434 15.27 9.08 18.21
N VAL A 435 16.32 9.88 18.37
CA VAL A 435 17.57 9.42 18.99
C VAL A 435 17.46 9.36 20.51
N ASP A 436 17.03 10.44 21.15
CA ASP A 436 17.11 10.59 22.60
C ASP A 436 16.01 9.79 23.33
N GLU A 437 14.79 9.73 22.76
CA GLU A 437 13.64 9.06 23.39
C GLU A 437 13.44 7.63 22.88
N MET A 438 13.64 7.39 21.58
CA MET A 438 13.38 6.08 20.98
C MET A 438 14.66 5.24 20.79
N GLY A 439 15.84 5.86 20.81
CA GLY A 439 17.11 5.18 20.53
C GLY A 439 17.23 4.72 19.07
N VAL A 440 16.64 5.46 18.14
CA VAL A 440 16.55 5.13 16.70
C VAL A 440 17.11 6.27 15.85
N GLY A 441 17.90 5.92 14.83
CA GLY A 441 18.51 6.88 13.90
C GLY A 441 19.79 7.51 14.43
N SER A 442 20.22 8.58 13.77
CA SER A 442 21.46 9.32 14.06
C SER A 442 21.21 10.83 14.02
N ILE A 443 21.94 11.59 14.84
CA ILE A 443 21.97 13.06 14.76
C ILE A 443 22.92 13.49 13.64
N ILE A 444 22.45 14.36 12.74
CA ILE A 444 23.24 14.87 11.62
C ILE A 444 23.33 16.40 11.65
N ASP A 445 24.26 16.95 10.85
CA ASP A 445 24.31 18.38 10.53
C ASP A 445 23.24 18.73 9.48
N LEU A 446 22.13 19.31 9.96
CA LEU A 446 20.97 19.65 9.14
C LEU A 446 21.26 20.75 8.11
N GLU A 447 22.13 21.70 8.43
CA GLU A 447 22.53 22.78 7.51
C GLU A 447 23.34 22.25 6.34
N GLN A 448 24.12 21.17 6.57
CA GLN A 448 24.81 20.49 5.49
C GLN A 448 23.89 19.58 4.67
N PHE A 449 22.85 19.01 5.28
CA PHE A 449 21.94 18.08 4.62
C PHE A 449 20.86 18.81 3.79
N ILE A 450 20.30 19.90 4.31
CA ILE A 450 19.18 20.64 3.72
C ILE A 450 19.72 21.80 2.89
N ASP A 451 19.66 21.68 1.56
CA ASP A 451 20.05 22.73 0.63
C ASP A 451 18.88 23.71 0.41
N ILE A 452 18.76 24.67 1.31
CA ILE A 452 17.62 25.60 1.37
C ILE A 452 17.53 26.54 0.16
N ARG A 453 18.61 26.69 -0.62
CA ARG A 453 18.69 27.63 -1.76
C ARG A 453 17.59 27.41 -2.78
N PHE A 454 17.21 26.16 -3.00
CA PHE A 454 16.16 25.80 -3.95
C PHE A 454 14.76 26.11 -3.40
N ALA A 455 14.51 25.76 -2.14
CA ALA A 455 13.25 26.05 -1.47
C ALA A 455 13.02 27.57 -1.28
N ASP A 456 14.05 28.35 -0.95
CA ASP A 456 13.97 29.80 -0.83
C ASP A 456 13.60 30.48 -2.16
N ALA A 457 14.12 29.96 -3.27
CA ALA A 457 13.77 30.45 -4.59
C ALA A 457 12.33 30.07 -5.00
N ALA A 458 11.87 28.87 -4.63
CA ALA A 458 10.59 28.33 -5.09
C ALA A 458 9.37 28.69 -4.22
N CYS A 459 9.53 28.85 -2.90
CA CYS A 459 8.43 28.95 -1.93
C CYS A 459 8.18 30.38 -1.40
N GLN A 460 8.43 31.43 -2.19
CA GLN A 460 8.34 32.82 -1.73
C GLN A 460 6.90 33.23 -1.34
N GLY A 461 6.75 33.99 -0.24
CA GLY A 461 5.52 34.72 0.08
C GLY A 461 4.43 33.99 0.89
N ARG A 462 4.72 32.84 1.50
CA ARG A 462 3.76 32.09 2.35
C ARG A 462 4.15 32.10 3.83
N SER A 463 3.15 32.06 4.71
CA SER A 463 3.35 31.92 6.16
C SER A 463 3.84 30.50 6.46
N ARG A 464 4.97 30.41 7.17
CA ARG A 464 5.60 29.14 7.54
C ARG A 464 5.26 28.85 9.00
N SER A 465 4.54 27.77 9.28
CA SER A 465 4.26 27.33 10.64
C SER A 465 4.22 25.82 10.75
N SER A 466 4.58 25.35 11.93
CA SER A 466 4.57 23.94 12.33
C SER A 466 4.47 23.88 13.84
N GLU A 467 3.56 23.07 14.36
CA GLU A 467 3.24 23.05 15.78
C GLU A 467 3.04 21.61 16.29
N LEU A 468 3.88 21.22 17.25
CA LEU A 468 3.80 19.92 17.89
C LEU A 468 2.86 20.03 19.10
N HIS A 469 1.69 19.40 19.01
CA HIS A 469 0.64 19.43 20.05
C HIS A 469 0.62 18.17 20.94
N ALA A 470 1.38 17.13 20.57
CA ALA A 470 1.38 15.81 21.19
C ALA A 470 1.55 15.86 22.72
N SER A 471 0.45 15.69 23.44
CA SER A 471 0.33 15.79 24.89
C SER A 471 -0.76 14.85 25.40
N GLU A 472 -0.75 14.55 26.70
CA GLU A 472 -1.76 13.69 27.34
C GLU A 472 -3.20 14.19 27.11
N SER A 473 -3.42 15.51 27.13
CA SER A 473 -4.75 16.09 26.89
C SER A 473 -5.23 15.88 25.46
N VAL A 474 -4.36 16.12 24.47
CA VAL A 474 -4.69 15.91 23.05
C VAL A 474 -4.97 14.43 22.77
N VAL A 475 -4.14 13.52 23.29
CA VAL A 475 -4.38 12.08 23.14
C VAL A 475 -5.69 11.67 23.80
N ARG A 476 -6.02 12.22 24.97
CA ARG A 476 -7.31 11.95 25.64
C ARG A 476 -8.50 12.42 24.80
N GLU A 477 -8.41 13.59 24.18
CA GLU A 477 -9.46 14.12 23.27
C GLU A 477 -9.65 13.21 22.06
N ILE A 478 -8.56 12.81 21.41
CA ILE A 478 -8.56 11.85 20.29
C ILE A 478 -9.28 10.55 20.68
N LEU A 479 -8.95 10.00 21.85
CA LEU A 479 -9.52 8.72 22.30
C LEU A 479 -11.03 8.80 22.58
N ILE A 480 -11.51 9.94 23.07
CA ILE A 480 -12.93 10.17 23.38
C ILE A 480 -13.74 10.47 22.11
N ARG A 481 -13.15 11.10 21.09
CA ARG A 481 -13.86 11.49 19.85
C ARG A 481 -14.54 10.31 19.15
N GLY A 482 -13.92 9.13 19.15
CA GLY A 482 -14.49 7.90 18.56
C GLY A 482 -15.77 7.36 19.24
N THR A 483 -16.37 8.11 20.17
CA THR A 483 -17.67 7.79 20.79
C THR A 483 -18.81 8.72 20.34
N LEU A 484 -18.51 9.77 19.55
CA LEU A 484 -19.47 10.77 19.07
C LEU A 484 -19.59 10.70 17.53
N GLN A 485 -20.77 10.29 17.07
CA GLN A 485 -21.05 9.54 15.83
C GLN A 485 -21.04 10.29 14.47
N ASP A 486 -20.48 11.51 14.34
CA ASP A 486 -20.83 12.37 13.18
C ASP A 486 -19.82 12.43 12.01
N THR A 487 -18.57 12.00 12.17
CA THR A 487 -17.55 12.09 11.09
C THR A 487 -17.21 10.76 10.42
N GLU A 488 -17.51 9.63 11.06
CA GLU A 488 -17.08 8.28 10.63
C GLU A 488 -17.93 7.75 9.45
N THR A 489 -19.23 8.07 9.44
CA THR A 489 -20.20 7.58 8.45
C THR A 489 -19.87 7.98 7.02
N ASN A 490 -19.18 9.11 6.80
CA ASN A 490 -18.84 9.57 5.45
C ASN A 490 -17.63 8.84 4.84
N LYS A 491 -16.62 8.44 5.63
CA LYS A 491 -15.42 7.78 5.08
C LYS A 491 -15.68 6.33 4.67
N ALA A 492 -16.53 5.62 5.43
CA ALA A 492 -16.95 4.25 5.10
C ALA A 492 -17.67 4.16 3.73
N MET A 493 -18.37 5.23 3.32
CA MET A 493 -19.14 5.27 2.08
C MET A 493 -18.32 5.67 0.84
N LEU A 494 -17.06 6.08 0.99
CA LEU A 494 -16.26 6.60 -0.13
C LEU A 494 -16.00 5.56 -1.22
N ASN A 495 -15.82 4.29 -0.87
CA ASN A 495 -15.68 3.22 -1.86
C ASN A 495 -16.99 2.93 -2.60
N LYS A 496 -18.13 3.34 -2.04
CA LYS A 496 -19.45 3.12 -2.61
C LYS A 496 -19.88 4.28 -3.52
N GLU A 497 -19.21 5.44 -3.47
CA GLU A 497 -19.44 6.53 -4.41
C GLU A 497 -19.00 6.15 -5.84
N GLY A 498 -19.82 6.48 -6.84
CA GLY A 498 -19.49 6.17 -8.23
C GLY A 498 -20.68 6.11 -9.17
N LYS A 499 -20.41 5.58 -10.37
CA LYS A 499 -21.42 5.37 -11.40
C LYS A 499 -21.99 3.96 -11.31
N TYR A 500 -23.31 3.86 -11.25
CA TYR A 500 -24.03 2.60 -11.15
C TYR A 500 -24.97 2.41 -12.33
N LEU A 501 -24.89 1.25 -12.98
CA LEU A 501 -25.91 0.81 -13.91
C LEU A 501 -27.10 0.31 -13.08
N THR A 502 -28.26 0.95 -13.25
CA THR A 502 -29.48 0.53 -12.57
C THR A 502 -30.35 -0.36 -13.44
N PHE A 503 -31.01 -1.31 -12.81
CA PHE A 503 -31.92 -2.24 -13.45
C PHE A 503 -33.05 -2.62 -12.48
N ARG A 504 -34.08 -3.25 -13.01
CA ARG A 504 -35.24 -3.68 -12.24
C ARG A 504 -35.34 -5.20 -12.22
N LEU A 505 -35.69 -5.74 -11.06
CA LEU A 505 -36.24 -7.09 -10.91
C LEU A 505 -37.57 -6.95 -10.18
N GLN A 506 -38.65 -7.42 -10.80
CA GLN A 506 -40.01 -7.24 -10.32
C GLN A 506 -40.33 -5.76 -10.05
N ASP A 507 -40.58 -5.41 -8.79
CA ASP A 507 -40.95 -4.06 -8.34
C ASP A 507 -39.78 -3.32 -7.68
N GLN A 508 -38.59 -3.93 -7.65
CA GLN A 508 -37.40 -3.39 -6.98
C GLN A 508 -36.34 -2.93 -7.98
N GLU A 509 -35.73 -1.79 -7.70
CA GLU A 509 -34.62 -1.22 -8.47
C GLU A 509 -33.29 -1.54 -7.78
N TYR A 510 -32.35 -2.07 -8.55
CA TYR A 510 -31.01 -2.45 -8.12
C TYR A 510 -29.97 -1.64 -8.89
N GLY A 511 -28.76 -1.53 -8.33
CA GLY A 511 -27.61 -0.94 -8.98
C GLY A 511 -26.38 -1.81 -8.86
N ILE A 512 -25.58 -1.88 -9.93
CA ILE A 512 -24.23 -2.47 -9.92
C ILE A 512 -23.22 -1.44 -10.42
N ASP A 513 -21.98 -1.55 -9.92
CA ASP A 513 -20.89 -0.68 -10.35
C ASP A 513 -20.70 -0.77 -11.87
N ILE A 514 -20.77 0.37 -12.57
CA ILE A 514 -20.68 0.37 -14.03
C ILE A 514 -19.32 -0.11 -14.53
N SER A 515 -18.26 0.00 -13.71
CA SER A 515 -16.93 -0.46 -14.09
C SER A 515 -16.86 -1.97 -14.32
N LYS A 516 -17.81 -2.74 -13.76
CA LYS A 516 -17.95 -4.19 -13.97
C LYS A 516 -18.75 -4.54 -15.23
N VAL A 517 -19.42 -3.58 -15.86
CA VAL A 517 -20.31 -3.82 -17.00
C VAL A 517 -19.51 -3.69 -18.30
N LYS A 518 -19.42 -4.78 -19.06
CA LYS A 518 -18.78 -4.79 -20.38
C LYS A 518 -19.72 -4.27 -21.46
N GLU A 519 -20.92 -4.85 -21.53
CA GLU A 519 -21.97 -4.45 -22.47
C GLU A 519 -23.34 -4.92 -22.00
N ILE A 520 -24.38 -4.35 -22.60
CA ILE A 520 -25.78 -4.72 -22.35
C ILE A 520 -26.34 -5.19 -23.68
N ILE A 521 -26.88 -6.40 -23.69
CA ILE A 521 -27.45 -7.01 -24.90
C ILE A 521 -28.91 -7.41 -24.63
N GLY A 522 -29.70 -7.47 -25.70
CA GLY A 522 -31.04 -8.02 -25.63
C GLY A 522 -31.01 -9.52 -25.34
N MET A 523 -32.16 -10.08 -24.94
CA MET A 523 -32.28 -11.52 -24.74
C MET A 523 -31.91 -12.30 -26.01
N MET A 524 -31.06 -13.32 -25.85
CA MET A 524 -30.63 -14.24 -26.91
C MET A 524 -31.08 -15.66 -26.59
N ASP A 525 -31.05 -16.54 -27.57
CA ASP A 525 -31.27 -17.98 -27.35
C ASP A 525 -30.15 -18.57 -26.48
N VAL A 526 -30.51 -18.95 -25.25
CA VAL A 526 -29.59 -19.58 -24.29
C VAL A 526 -29.59 -21.09 -24.49
N ARG A 527 -28.42 -21.69 -24.67
CA ARG A 527 -28.26 -23.14 -24.71
C ARG A 527 -28.09 -23.68 -23.29
N THR A 528 -29.01 -24.52 -22.86
CA THR A 528 -29.01 -25.09 -21.50
C THR A 528 -27.81 -26.01 -21.26
N ILE A 529 -27.27 -25.96 -20.04
CA ILE A 529 -26.22 -26.87 -19.57
C ILE A 529 -26.86 -27.97 -18.73
N PRO A 530 -26.60 -29.26 -19.01
CA PRO A 530 -27.11 -30.36 -18.18
C PRO A 530 -26.61 -30.27 -16.74
N ASN A 531 -27.48 -30.58 -15.77
CA ASN A 531 -27.19 -30.59 -14.33
C ASN A 531 -26.76 -29.25 -13.73
N ALA A 532 -26.98 -28.14 -14.42
CA ALA A 532 -26.76 -26.81 -13.86
C ALA A 532 -27.82 -26.47 -12.80
N ASP A 533 -27.45 -25.62 -11.84
CA ASP A 533 -28.38 -25.10 -10.83
C ASP A 533 -29.50 -24.28 -11.50
N ASN A 534 -30.69 -24.21 -10.88
CA ASN A 534 -31.88 -23.64 -11.52
C ASN A 534 -31.71 -22.18 -11.98
N HIS A 535 -30.84 -21.41 -11.33
CA HIS A 535 -30.56 -20.03 -11.70
C HIS A 535 -29.57 -19.91 -12.87
N VAL A 536 -28.88 -20.98 -13.26
CA VAL A 536 -27.98 -21.02 -14.41
C VAL A 536 -28.79 -21.43 -15.65
N LYS A 537 -29.16 -20.46 -16.50
CA LYS A 537 -29.98 -20.73 -17.69
C LYS A 537 -29.19 -21.46 -18.77
N GLY A 538 -27.86 -21.32 -18.78
CA GLY A 538 -26.97 -22.00 -19.72
C GLY A 538 -25.90 -21.05 -20.26
N VAL A 539 -25.58 -21.17 -21.55
CA VAL A 539 -24.56 -20.36 -22.23
C VAL A 539 -25.10 -19.71 -23.50
N ILE A 540 -24.55 -18.55 -23.83
CA ILE A 540 -24.70 -17.91 -25.14
C ILE A 540 -23.35 -17.84 -25.85
N ASN A 541 -23.39 -17.68 -27.17
CA ASN A 541 -22.22 -17.29 -27.94
C ASN A 541 -22.32 -15.80 -28.26
N LEU A 542 -21.41 -15.00 -27.69
CA LEU A 542 -21.29 -13.58 -27.96
C LEU A 542 -19.91 -13.29 -28.56
N ARG A 543 -19.88 -12.97 -29.86
CA ARG A 543 -18.66 -12.63 -30.62
C ARG A 543 -17.56 -13.70 -30.47
N ASP A 544 -17.93 -14.96 -30.71
CA ASP A 544 -17.07 -16.15 -30.62
C ASP A 544 -16.56 -16.48 -29.20
N LYS A 545 -17.11 -15.82 -28.17
CA LYS A 545 -16.91 -16.17 -26.76
C LYS A 545 -18.15 -16.85 -26.20
N ILE A 546 -17.94 -17.91 -25.44
CA ILE A 546 -18.99 -18.59 -24.68
C ILE A 546 -19.17 -17.84 -23.37
N ILE A 547 -20.37 -17.32 -23.13
CA ILE A 547 -20.70 -16.57 -21.92
C ILE A 547 -21.79 -17.32 -21.14
N PRO A 548 -21.52 -17.75 -19.90
CA PRO A 548 -22.54 -18.31 -19.02
C PRO A 548 -23.58 -17.26 -18.63
N ILE A 549 -24.85 -17.69 -18.58
CA ILE A 549 -26.00 -16.83 -18.30
C ILE A 549 -26.68 -17.28 -17.01
N ILE A 550 -26.77 -16.35 -16.06
CA ILE A 550 -27.47 -16.50 -14.79
C ILE A 550 -28.74 -15.64 -14.79
N ASP A 551 -29.87 -16.22 -14.40
CA ASP A 551 -31.11 -15.50 -14.18
C ASP A 551 -31.15 -14.95 -12.75
N LEU A 552 -31.09 -13.62 -12.63
CA LEU A 552 -30.92 -12.97 -11.34
C LEU A 552 -32.20 -13.06 -10.48
N ARG A 553 -33.39 -13.20 -11.08
CA ARG A 553 -34.63 -13.47 -10.33
C ARG A 553 -34.52 -14.81 -9.63
N LEU A 554 -34.15 -15.85 -10.38
CA LEU A 554 -34.01 -17.20 -9.86
C LEU A 554 -32.90 -17.29 -8.81
N LYS A 555 -31.77 -16.58 -9.03
CA LYS A 555 -30.67 -16.48 -8.06
C LYS A 555 -31.11 -15.85 -6.73
N PHE A 556 -31.99 -14.85 -6.77
CA PHE A 556 -32.56 -14.21 -5.58
C PHE A 556 -33.81 -14.91 -5.04
N GLY A 557 -34.18 -16.07 -5.58
CA GLY A 557 -35.34 -16.84 -5.14
C GLY A 557 -36.70 -16.17 -5.46
N MET A 558 -36.71 -15.26 -6.43
CA MET A 558 -37.94 -14.65 -6.96
C MET A 558 -38.65 -15.60 -7.93
N GLU A 559 -39.94 -15.34 -8.18
CA GLU A 559 -40.71 -16.11 -9.16
C GLU A 559 -40.14 -15.92 -10.58
N GLU A 560 -40.12 -17.00 -11.37
CA GLU A 560 -39.72 -16.95 -12.78
C GLU A 560 -40.69 -16.06 -13.58
N ALA A 561 -40.15 -15.25 -14.48
CA ALA A 561 -40.93 -14.39 -15.36
C ALA A 561 -40.63 -14.73 -16.82
N GLU A 562 -41.63 -14.57 -17.70
CA GLU A 562 -41.40 -14.69 -19.14
C GLU A 562 -40.48 -13.57 -19.64
N TYR A 563 -39.54 -13.94 -20.50
CA TYR A 563 -38.65 -12.97 -21.12
C TYR A 563 -39.39 -12.16 -22.18
N THR A 564 -39.22 -10.84 -22.11
CA THR A 564 -39.88 -9.88 -22.99
C THR A 564 -38.84 -9.11 -23.80
N GLU A 565 -39.28 -8.26 -24.74
CA GLU A 565 -38.38 -7.36 -25.47
C GLU A 565 -37.62 -6.37 -24.55
N ARG A 566 -38.08 -6.18 -23.31
CA ARG A 566 -37.40 -5.34 -22.31
C ARG A 566 -36.35 -6.11 -21.50
N THR A 567 -36.41 -7.43 -21.50
CA THR A 567 -35.46 -8.30 -20.79
C THR A 567 -34.09 -8.17 -21.44
N CYS A 568 -33.08 -7.93 -20.62
CA CYS A 568 -31.70 -7.74 -21.07
C CYS A 568 -30.75 -8.71 -20.36
N ILE A 569 -29.65 -9.02 -21.04
CA ILE A 569 -28.49 -9.65 -20.45
C ILE A 569 -27.45 -8.55 -20.22
N ILE A 570 -27.05 -8.36 -18.98
CA ILE A 570 -25.92 -7.50 -18.64
C ILE A 570 -24.67 -8.39 -18.61
N VAL A 571 -23.73 -8.13 -19.52
CA VAL A 571 -22.45 -8.85 -19.59
C VAL A 571 -21.46 -8.17 -18.66
N LEU A 572 -20.96 -8.93 -17.71
CA LEU A 572 -20.04 -8.50 -16.67
C LEU A 572 -18.63 -9.01 -16.95
N GLU A 573 -17.65 -8.24 -16.50
CA GLU A 573 -16.22 -8.58 -16.49
C GLU A 573 -15.78 -8.76 -15.02
N MET A 574 -15.30 -9.94 -14.71
CA MET A 574 -14.91 -10.37 -13.36
C MET A 574 -13.49 -10.93 -13.40
N GLU A 575 -12.75 -10.83 -12.29
CA GLU A 575 -11.43 -11.46 -12.18
C GLU A 575 -11.59 -12.77 -11.41
N VAL A 576 -11.25 -13.90 -12.04
CA VAL A 576 -11.29 -15.23 -11.43
C VAL A 576 -9.92 -15.88 -11.66
N ASN A 577 -9.29 -16.38 -10.60
CA ASN A 577 -7.95 -16.99 -10.67
C ASN A 577 -6.86 -16.11 -11.33
N GLY A 578 -7.06 -14.78 -11.36
CA GLY A 578 -6.15 -13.81 -11.99
C GLY A 578 -6.35 -13.63 -13.50
N GLU A 579 -7.42 -14.19 -14.08
CA GLU A 579 -7.81 -13.99 -15.48
C GLU A 579 -9.17 -13.29 -15.60
N ASP A 580 -9.37 -12.57 -16.72
CA ASP A 580 -10.63 -11.90 -17.05
C ASP A 580 -11.69 -12.92 -17.47
N TYR A 581 -12.71 -13.08 -16.62
CA TYR A 581 -13.85 -13.96 -16.85
C TYR A 581 -15.10 -13.15 -17.18
N TYR A 582 -15.86 -13.59 -18.20
CA TYR A 582 -17.09 -12.92 -18.63
C TYR A 582 -18.32 -13.76 -18.27
N MET A 583 -19.29 -13.12 -17.64
CA MET A 583 -20.57 -13.74 -17.28
C MET A 583 -21.73 -12.81 -17.59
N GLY A 584 -22.86 -13.36 -18.06
CA GLY A 584 -24.08 -12.61 -18.30
C GLY A 584 -25.10 -12.82 -17.19
N MET A 585 -25.76 -11.74 -16.77
CA MET A 585 -26.91 -11.81 -15.88
C MET A 585 -28.19 -11.31 -16.56
N VAL A 586 -29.28 -12.08 -16.46
CA VAL A 586 -30.60 -11.71 -16.98
C VAL A 586 -31.31 -10.82 -15.96
N VAL A 587 -31.85 -9.70 -16.44
CA VAL A 587 -32.63 -8.74 -15.65
C VAL A 587 -33.90 -8.33 -16.39
N ASP A 588 -34.96 -7.90 -15.68
CA ASP A 588 -36.25 -7.59 -16.31
C ASP A 588 -36.17 -6.39 -17.24
N THR A 589 -35.40 -5.37 -16.86
CA THR A 589 -35.10 -4.20 -17.69
C THR A 589 -33.92 -3.46 -17.12
N VAL A 590 -33.07 -2.93 -18.00
CA VAL A 590 -32.13 -1.88 -17.63
C VAL A 590 -32.87 -0.55 -17.55
N LEU A 591 -32.46 0.32 -16.63
CA LEU A 591 -33.01 1.65 -16.43
C LEU A 591 -31.99 2.69 -16.91
N GLU A 592 -31.29 3.36 -15.99
CA GLU A 592 -30.36 4.44 -16.27
C GLU A 592 -29.00 4.24 -15.57
N VAL A 593 -28.01 5.05 -15.95
CA VAL A 593 -26.75 5.15 -15.22
C VAL A 593 -26.86 6.29 -14.22
N LEU A 594 -26.77 5.95 -12.93
CA LEU A 594 -26.75 6.94 -11.85
C LEU A 594 -25.32 7.28 -11.46
N ASN A 595 -25.07 8.54 -11.13
CA ASN A 595 -23.84 8.98 -10.49
C ASN A 595 -24.16 9.32 -9.03
N LEU A 596 -23.89 8.39 -8.13
CA LEU A 596 -24.25 8.49 -6.71
C LEU A 596 -23.08 9.05 -5.93
N LYS A 597 -23.34 10.05 -5.08
CA LYS A 597 -22.37 10.59 -4.11
C LYS A 597 -22.45 9.86 -2.77
N SER A 598 -21.40 9.90 -1.95
CA SER A 598 -21.42 9.31 -0.60
C SER A 598 -22.59 9.78 0.27
N SER A 599 -23.03 11.03 0.13
CA SER A 599 -24.19 11.59 0.85
C SER A 599 -25.54 11.01 0.43
N GLU A 600 -25.60 10.33 -0.72
CA GLU A 600 -26.81 9.66 -1.24
C GLU A 600 -26.80 8.17 -0.94
N ILE A 601 -25.77 7.68 -0.23
CA ILE A 601 -25.53 6.27 0.07
C ILE A 601 -25.59 6.07 1.58
N GLU A 602 -26.38 5.09 2.00
CA GLU A 602 -26.50 4.66 3.38
C GLU A 602 -26.12 3.18 3.50
N ASP A 603 -25.58 2.80 4.67
CA ASP A 603 -25.33 1.39 4.95
C ASP A 603 -26.62 0.58 5.01
N THR A 604 -26.49 -0.72 4.77
CA THR A 604 -27.62 -1.64 4.92
C THR A 604 -28.09 -1.64 6.38
N PRO A 605 -29.40 -1.44 6.64
CA PRO A 605 -29.92 -1.49 7.99
C PRO A 605 -29.61 -2.84 8.62
N SER A 606 -29.25 -2.83 9.91
CA SER A 606 -29.23 -4.03 10.73
C SER A 606 -30.68 -4.54 10.87
N PHE A 607 -31.08 -5.44 9.98
CA PHE A 607 -32.30 -6.21 10.19
C PHE A 607 -31.98 -7.23 11.28
N GLY A 608 -32.67 -7.19 12.42
CA GLY A 608 -32.42 -8.03 13.61
C GLY A 608 -32.65 -9.54 13.44
N THR A 609 -32.52 -10.05 12.21
CA THR A 609 -32.53 -11.45 11.79
C THR A 609 -31.35 -11.68 10.84
N PRO A 610 -30.77 -12.89 10.76
CA PRO A 610 -29.68 -13.19 9.84
C PRO A 610 -30.23 -13.28 8.41
N LEU A 611 -30.60 -12.14 7.84
CA LEU A 611 -30.70 -11.98 6.39
C LEU A 611 -29.27 -11.95 5.86
N ASP A 612 -29.04 -12.69 4.78
CA ASP A 612 -27.73 -12.81 4.15
C ASP A 612 -27.38 -11.52 3.38
N THR A 613 -27.05 -10.47 4.14
CA THR A 613 -26.69 -9.13 3.67
C THR A 613 -25.35 -9.08 2.94
N ARG A 614 -24.63 -10.20 2.83
CA ARG A 614 -23.33 -10.30 2.14
C ARG A 614 -23.40 -9.91 0.66
N HIS A 615 -24.58 -9.91 0.07
CA HIS A 615 -24.82 -9.60 -1.34
C HIS A 615 -25.14 -8.13 -1.61
N ILE A 616 -25.34 -7.32 -0.57
CA ILE A 616 -25.75 -5.93 -0.68
C ILE A 616 -24.58 -5.03 -0.29
N LEU A 617 -24.15 -4.20 -1.22
CA LEU A 617 -23.10 -3.21 -1.01
C LEU A 617 -23.60 -2.03 -0.16
N ALA A 618 -24.78 -1.50 -0.47
CA ALA A 618 -25.38 -0.34 0.22
C ALA A 618 -26.84 -0.08 -0.23
N MET A 619 -27.50 0.86 0.42
CA MET A 619 -28.74 1.47 -0.10
C MET A 619 -28.45 2.86 -0.65
N ALA A 620 -28.99 3.17 -1.82
CA ALA A 620 -28.91 4.49 -2.43
C ALA A 620 -30.28 5.19 -2.38
N LYS A 621 -30.30 6.41 -1.88
CA LYS A 621 -31.50 7.25 -1.82
C LYS A 621 -31.39 8.37 -2.85
N THR A 622 -32.15 8.24 -3.94
CA THR A 622 -32.15 9.26 -5.00
C THR A 622 -32.94 10.50 -4.58
N GLN A 623 -32.67 11.64 -5.21
CA GLN A 623 -33.28 12.94 -4.85
C GLN A 623 -34.81 12.96 -4.92
N ASP A 624 -35.40 12.06 -5.71
CA ASP A 624 -36.85 11.86 -5.82
C ASP A 624 -37.44 10.96 -4.71
N GLY A 625 -36.61 10.54 -3.73
CA GLY A 625 -37.01 9.74 -2.59
C GLY A 625 -37.10 8.23 -2.84
N ARG A 626 -36.78 7.75 -4.05
CA ARG A 626 -36.73 6.31 -4.33
C ARG A 626 -35.48 5.68 -3.70
N ILE A 627 -35.62 4.47 -3.19
CA ILE A 627 -34.53 3.67 -2.63
C ILE A 627 -34.12 2.62 -3.67
N LYS A 628 -32.83 2.52 -3.92
CA LYS A 628 -32.22 1.52 -4.80
C LYS A 628 -31.26 0.67 -3.99
N ILE A 629 -31.22 -0.63 -4.26
CA ILE A 629 -30.32 -1.57 -3.58
C ILE A 629 -29.05 -1.71 -4.42
N LEU A 630 -27.91 -1.29 -3.90
CA LEU A 630 -26.62 -1.47 -4.56
C LEU A 630 -26.08 -2.87 -4.24
N LEU A 631 -25.77 -3.63 -5.27
CA LEU A 631 -25.37 -5.03 -5.17
C LEU A 631 -23.86 -5.19 -5.28
N ASP A 632 -23.30 -6.09 -4.49
CA ASP A 632 -21.92 -6.56 -4.65
C ASP A 632 -21.93 -7.78 -5.58
N ILE A 633 -21.63 -7.54 -6.86
CA ILE A 633 -21.77 -8.56 -7.90
C ILE A 633 -20.70 -9.65 -7.79
N ASP A 634 -19.52 -9.31 -7.27
CA ASP A 634 -18.45 -10.28 -7.04
C ASP A 634 -18.85 -11.25 -5.92
N ALA A 635 -19.50 -10.74 -4.86
CA ALA A 635 -20.04 -11.59 -3.80
C ALA A 635 -21.23 -12.46 -4.27
N ILE A 636 -22.04 -11.97 -5.22
CA ILE A 636 -23.24 -12.69 -5.71
C ILE A 636 -22.88 -13.80 -6.68
N LEU A 637 -21.96 -13.54 -7.62
CA LEU A 637 -21.67 -14.42 -8.75
C LEU A 637 -20.28 -15.07 -8.70
N GLY A 638 -19.41 -14.68 -7.77
CA GLY A 638 -18.03 -15.17 -7.70
C GLY A 638 -17.94 -16.69 -7.53
N TYR A 639 -18.76 -17.26 -6.66
CA TYR A 639 -18.82 -18.72 -6.46
C TYR A 639 -19.24 -19.45 -7.75
N GLU A 640 -20.24 -18.93 -8.47
CA GLU A 640 -20.64 -19.50 -9.74
C GLU A 640 -19.57 -19.32 -10.82
N ALA A 641 -18.86 -18.20 -10.82
CA ALA A 641 -17.79 -17.93 -11.77
C ALA A 641 -16.65 -18.94 -11.59
N GLU A 642 -16.18 -19.17 -10.36
CA GLU A 642 -15.19 -20.22 -10.06
C GLU A 642 -15.67 -21.61 -10.48
N LYS A 643 -16.91 -21.97 -10.11
CA LYS A 643 -17.49 -23.29 -10.43
C LYS A 643 -17.67 -23.53 -11.93
N LEU A 644 -18.02 -22.49 -12.70
CA LEU A 644 -18.28 -22.58 -14.13
C LEU A 644 -17.01 -22.41 -14.98
N GLU A 645 -15.94 -21.85 -14.45
CA GLU A 645 -14.62 -21.82 -15.09
C GLU A 645 -13.95 -23.20 -15.08
N GLU A 646 -14.16 -23.99 -14.02
CA GLU A 646 -13.60 -25.35 -13.89
C GLU A 646 -14.28 -26.41 -14.79
N LEU A 647 -15.38 -26.07 -15.46
CA LEU A 647 -16.20 -26.95 -16.32
C LEU A 647 -15.87 -26.78 -17.81
#